data_AF-A0A938D338-F1
#
_entry.id   AF-A0A938D338-F1
#
_cell.length_a   1.000
_cell.length_b   1.000
_cell.length_c   1.000
_cell.angle_alpha   90.00
_cell.angle_beta   90.00
_cell.angle_gamma   90.00
#
_symmetry.space_group_name_H-M   'P 1'
#
loop_
_entity.id
_entity.type
_entity.pdbx_description
1 polymer ?
#
loop_
_entity_poly.entity_id
_entity_poly.type
_entity_poly.pdbx_seq_one_letter_code
_entity_poly.pdbx_strand_id
1 'polypeptide(L)'
;MDAERSDLAERFKEVRASNEMLGSSLENERKALARETHSIQRETSARLATIAELLGRMCSHPVASDDPAILGSLFELNETLVTERLSRAQAEEQLRILQGRVAGLESNSAAERERLAAEQARRQALAAARAALAEEIRVAVEELAAIRAEAAEQGERLTSELAARGEDLAAEQARRQDLEAEREVAFAALRDEQARLVSLREQVKKLEAQILSAKGRGMSAAEASEPSAVALQSGVLSPTDLRVDNPQLKDPLSKGSNRATGNTSNPLALLHRRTRLALASAPGQIAGRIAPPQERAPLPLHRRLLGKERILDTSIFSSEWLTRQNASLRDVSLKVYLSDPRNRTVSPHPLFDSEFYLTAYPDVADSGMFPLVHYVMHGWREGRDPHPLFPNDWYLAQNPDVVAHGQLSPLDHYLMHGWKEGRWPNPLFNPRSYLERYPDVEAAEFEPLTHFILYGEGEGRELTIDGWSQVLQDVATQGGPLHVMQRLLREPPDDLPQPPSFGQDEVPISAPWPPTPADDFWPTQTMREMIAETYGEPLFSRIGYLLSLMIRWQDRQGEFASSEDCSQLLARLRVRANAVIPAEDHVPSATVIIPVYNNVLDTLLCLASLLELDERHDFEVIVADDGSSDATAALVTTVGGMVRYVRQPRNLGFLGNCNGAAAQALGKTIVLLNNDTLVFTGWLDGLLDPFQQFSEVGLVGSKLINWDGTLQEAGGIFWRDGSAWNFGRNQDSRAPEFNYLKDVDYCSGASIAIPASIWRELGGFDTMYSPAYCEDSDMAFRLRKAGYRTLYSPASAVVHHEGRSHGCDVASGVKAYQVTNQQRLLERWRPVLERDHYPNAENVLRARDRSFARLHVLVIDHYVPQWDQDAGSRTIFDFLQVLVQAGHAVTFWPDNLWRDPDYTPRLQALGIEVIFGTRYRDGFEQFLVDREGLYDMVLLSRPHISVNYVDAIRRLSDARVVYYGHDVHFTRMMAERELTGRPVEDDDVLAMKAQELGICNASDLVLFPSAEEKKLIAGLVHPGVEVRSIPAYRYLEEELAETRKTILTRADDREPLHLLFVGGFAHSPNVDGALWFCQSVMPLLRSGRKVRLSIAGSRPPAEVLALKAADIEVLGFVSDDRLRSLYRQAHIAVAPLRFGAGVKGKVIEAMARGCPVVTTGVGAQGIEGAEELMFIGDRADAFAAQVLRAAEPRMGRERALAALDFIERQYSAQAMAGVLEMGISGAAALSDPGR
;
A
#
# COMPACT_ATOMS: atom_id res chain seq x y z
N MET A 1 3.53 -39.08 47.89
CA MET A 1 4.87 -38.62 48.34
C MET A 1 5.92 -39.72 48.33
N ASP A 2 5.95 -40.69 49.25
CA ASP A 2 7.11 -41.61 49.30
C ASP A 2 7.18 -42.65 48.16
N ALA A 3 6.05 -43.11 47.62
CA ALA A 3 6.03 -43.92 46.41
C ALA A 3 6.54 -43.13 45.18
N GLU A 4 6.10 -41.88 45.02
CA GLU A 4 6.53 -40.99 43.93
C GLU A 4 7.98 -40.51 44.10
N ARG A 5 8.48 -40.38 45.34
CA ARG A 5 9.92 -40.17 45.62
C ARG A 5 10.76 -41.38 45.20
N SER A 6 10.22 -42.60 45.34
CA SER A 6 10.87 -43.80 44.84
C SER A 6 10.90 -43.81 43.30
N ASP A 7 9.75 -43.57 42.65
CA ASP A 7 9.61 -43.55 41.17
C ASP A 7 10.50 -42.49 40.51
N LEU A 8 10.55 -41.26 41.04
CA LEU A 8 11.45 -40.23 40.51
C LEU A 8 12.94 -40.57 40.69
N ALA A 9 13.31 -41.18 41.81
CA ALA A 9 14.70 -41.55 42.09
C ALA A 9 15.16 -42.74 41.22
N GLU A 10 14.25 -43.64 40.89
CA GLU A 10 14.47 -44.76 39.97
C GLU A 10 14.64 -44.23 38.53
N ARG A 11 13.73 -43.36 38.06
CA ARG A 11 13.83 -42.73 36.73
C ARG A 11 15.06 -41.82 36.58
N PHE A 12 15.55 -41.18 37.64
CA PHE A 12 16.83 -40.45 37.58
C PHE A 12 18.06 -41.37 37.53
N LYS A 13 18.01 -42.56 38.13
CA LYS A 13 19.02 -43.60 37.90
C LYS A 13 18.97 -44.12 36.46
N GLU A 14 17.79 -44.34 35.91
CA GLU A 14 17.59 -44.75 34.52
C GLU A 14 18.09 -43.70 33.54
N VAL A 15 17.85 -42.40 33.76
CA VAL A 15 18.38 -41.32 32.90
C VAL A 15 19.90 -41.19 33.02
N ARG A 16 20.48 -41.38 34.21
CA ARG A 16 21.94 -41.36 34.39
C ARG A 16 22.62 -42.56 33.72
N ALA A 17 22.05 -43.75 33.88
CA ALA A 17 22.47 -44.95 33.17
C ALA A 17 22.23 -44.84 31.66
N SER A 18 21.15 -44.18 31.23
CA SER A 18 20.85 -43.90 29.83
C SER A 18 21.81 -42.90 29.22
N ASN A 19 22.35 -41.93 29.96
CA ASN A 19 23.35 -41.00 29.43
C ASN A 19 24.75 -41.64 29.33
N GLU A 20 25.12 -42.53 30.24
CA GLU A 20 26.34 -43.36 30.10
C GLU A 20 26.17 -44.43 28.99
N MET A 21 24.97 -45.02 28.86
CA MET A 21 24.60 -45.84 27.71
C MET A 21 24.61 -45.03 26.41
N LEU A 22 24.06 -43.81 26.34
CA LEU A 22 24.09 -42.99 25.13
C LEU A 22 25.52 -42.60 24.77
N GLY A 23 26.37 -42.23 25.74
CA GLY A 23 27.78 -41.97 25.47
C GLY A 23 28.50 -43.17 24.85
N SER A 24 28.26 -44.38 25.39
CA SER A 24 28.82 -45.62 24.82
C SER A 24 28.12 -46.09 23.53
N SER A 25 26.84 -45.79 23.36
CA SER A 25 26.02 -46.12 22.18
C SER A 25 26.42 -45.24 21.01
N LEU A 26 26.56 -43.94 21.20
CA LEU A 26 27.04 -42.98 20.17
C LEU A 26 28.49 -43.31 19.76
N GLU A 27 29.34 -43.73 20.69
CA GLU A 27 30.71 -44.21 20.41
C GLU A 27 30.73 -45.56 19.68
N ASN A 28 29.68 -46.38 19.82
CA ASN A 28 29.48 -47.64 19.07
C ASN A 28 28.79 -47.41 17.71
N GLU A 29 27.82 -46.50 17.60
CA GLU A 29 27.22 -46.05 16.33
C GLU A 29 28.28 -45.40 15.45
N ARG A 30 29.16 -44.55 16.01
CA ARG A 30 30.31 -44.01 15.29
C ARG A 30 31.20 -45.12 14.69
N LYS A 31 31.32 -46.26 15.37
CA LYS A 31 32.06 -47.44 14.89
C LYS A 31 31.23 -48.33 13.96
N ALA A 32 29.90 -48.30 14.05
CA ALA A 32 28.98 -49.02 13.18
C ALA A 32 28.86 -48.32 11.81
N LEU A 33 28.51 -47.02 11.77
CA LEU A 33 28.46 -46.23 10.54
C LEU A 33 29.81 -46.24 9.80
N ALA A 34 30.93 -46.16 10.53
CA ALA A 34 32.26 -46.26 9.91
C ALA A 34 32.56 -47.63 9.26
N ARG A 35 31.93 -48.71 9.74
CA ARG A 35 32.02 -50.06 9.12
C ARG A 35 31.03 -50.22 7.98
N GLU A 36 29.83 -49.68 8.11
CA GLU A 36 28.77 -49.69 7.11
C GLU A 36 29.18 -48.91 5.86
N THR A 37 29.69 -47.68 6.03
CA THR A 37 30.29 -46.87 4.96
C THR A 37 31.38 -47.64 4.22
N HIS A 38 32.23 -48.37 4.95
CA HIS A 38 33.27 -49.23 4.37
C HIS A 38 32.74 -50.50 3.67
N SER A 39 31.59 -51.01 4.09
CA SER A 39 30.92 -52.17 3.49
C SER A 39 30.28 -51.80 2.16
N ILE A 40 29.50 -50.71 2.14
CA ILE A 40 28.90 -50.13 0.94
C ILE A 40 30.01 -49.86 -0.10
N GLN A 41 31.11 -49.23 0.32
CA GLN A 41 32.25 -48.95 -0.57
C GLN A 41 32.89 -50.20 -1.18
N ARG A 42 32.82 -51.37 -0.52
CA ARG A 42 33.27 -52.66 -1.10
C ARG A 42 32.26 -53.27 -2.06
N GLU A 43 30.97 -53.27 -1.73
CA GLU A 43 29.93 -53.84 -2.61
C GLU A 43 29.75 -53.04 -3.90
N THR A 44 29.70 -51.71 -3.84
CA THR A 44 29.62 -50.87 -5.03
C THR A 44 30.85 -51.09 -5.93
N SER A 45 32.04 -51.25 -5.34
CA SER A 45 33.28 -51.57 -6.09
C SER A 45 33.23 -52.96 -6.78
N ALA A 46 32.64 -53.96 -6.13
CA ALA A 46 32.48 -55.30 -6.71
C ALA A 46 31.45 -55.31 -7.85
N ARG A 47 30.32 -54.61 -7.69
CA ARG A 47 29.28 -54.54 -8.74
C ARG A 47 29.74 -53.75 -9.96
N LEU A 48 30.52 -52.67 -9.79
CA LEU A 48 31.14 -51.93 -10.90
C LEU A 48 32.08 -52.81 -11.74
N ALA A 49 32.79 -53.77 -11.13
CA ALA A 49 33.60 -54.74 -11.87
C ALA A 49 32.74 -55.69 -12.74
N THR A 50 31.59 -56.15 -12.21
CA THR A 50 30.63 -56.98 -12.97
C THR A 50 30.00 -56.21 -14.14
N ILE A 51 29.70 -54.92 -13.95
CA ILE A 51 29.15 -54.04 -15.01
C ILE A 51 30.17 -53.86 -16.15
N ALA A 52 31.45 -53.67 -15.83
CA ALA A 52 32.51 -53.59 -16.82
C ALA A 52 32.64 -54.90 -17.65
N GLU A 53 32.42 -56.06 -17.03
CA GLU A 53 32.44 -57.36 -17.72
C GLU A 53 31.22 -57.55 -18.64
N LEU A 54 30.02 -57.12 -18.22
CA LEU A 54 28.81 -57.17 -19.05
C LEU A 54 28.90 -56.25 -20.27
N LEU A 55 29.31 -55.00 -20.09
CA LEU A 55 29.50 -54.03 -21.19
C LEU A 55 30.59 -54.50 -22.17
N GLY A 56 31.66 -55.14 -21.66
CA GLY A 56 32.69 -55.76 -22.49
C GLY A 56 32.16 -56.87 -23.41
N ARG A 57 31.19 -57.68 -22.96
CA ARG A 57 30.56 -58.73 -23.78
C ARG A 57 29.58 -58.17 -24.81
N MET A 58 28.87 -57.08 -24.49
CA MET A 58 27.96 -56.40 -25.42
C MET A 58 28.69 -55.80 -26.63
N CYS A 59 29.96 -55.39 -26.49
CA CYS A 59 30.76 -54.85 -27.59
C CYS A 59 31.20 -55.90 -28.63
N SER A 60 30.92 -57.19 -28.42
CA SER A 60 31.35 -58.30 -29.30
C SER A 60 30.25 -58.92 -30.18
N HIS A 61 28.99 -58.50 -30.06
CA HIS A 61 27.90 -58.94 -30.95
C HIS A 61 26.94 -57.79 -31.29
N PRO A 62 26.45 -57.69 -32.54
CA PRO A 62 25.44 -56.69 -32.90
C PRO A 62 24.06 -57.11 -32.36
N VAL A 63 23.40 -56.21 -31.63
CA VAL A 63 22.05 -56.40 -31.10
C VAL A 63 21.13 -55.31 -31.68
N ALA A 64 19.91 -55.68 -32.05
CA ALA A 64 18.90 -54.75 -32.55
C ALA A 64 18.33 -53.87 -31.42
N SER A 65 17.84 -52.67 -31.75
CA SER A 65 17.68 -51.54 -30.81
C SER A 65 16.61 -51.68 -29.72
N ASP A 66 15.69 -52.65 -29.81
CA ASP A 66 14.42 -52.63 -29.07
C ASP A 66 14.13 -53.96 -28.34
N ASP A 67 15.08 -54.43 -27.51
CA ASP A 67 14.81 -55.51 -26.54
C ASP A 67 14.44 -54.91 -25.16
N PRO A 68 13.14 -54.97 -24.74
CA PRO A 68 12.67 -54.33 -23.52
C PRO A 68 13.32 -54.91 -22.24
N ALA A 69 13.81 -56.15 -22.29
CA ALA A 69 14.43 -56.80 -21.13
C ALA A 69 15.79 -56.16 -20.77
N ILE A 70 16.51 -55.65 -21.77
CA ILE A 70 17.83 -55.02 -21.57
C ILE A 70 17.66 -53.59 -21.04
N LEU A 71 16.70 -52.83 -21.58
CA LEU A 71 16.39 -51.48 -21.10
C LEU A 71 15.85 -51.49 -19.67
N GLY A 72 14.96 -52.42 -19.32
CA GLY A 72 14.46 -52.58 -17.94
C GLY A 72 15.61 -52.88 -16.96
N SER A 73 16.50 -53.81 -17.31
CA SER A 73 17.66 -54.17 -16.49
C SER A 73 18.64 -53.02 -16.25
N LEU A 74 18.78 -52.10 -17.22
CA LEU A 74 19.62 -50.90 -17.07
C LEU A 74 18.95 -49.79 -16.25
N PHE A 75 17.61 -49.69 -16.31
CA PHE A 75 16.86 -48.71 -15.53
C PHE A 75 16.87 -49.04 -14.03
N GLU A 76 16.58 -50.30 -13.66
CA GLU A 76 16.64 -50.77 -12.26
C GLU A 76 18.05 -50.60 -11.66
N LEU A 77 19.09 -50.84 -12.48
CA LEU A 77 20.48 -50.67 -12.07
C LEU A 77 20.84 -49.19 -11.80
N ASN A 78 20.30 -48.26 -12.59
CA ASN A 78 20.53 -46.83 -12.42
C ASN A 78 19.81 -46.29 -11.17
N GLU A 79 18.56 -46.67 -10.92
CA GLU A 79 17.87 -46.30 -9.68
C GLU A 79 18.59 -46.83 -8.44
N THR A 80 19.08 -48.08 -8.49
CA THR A 80 19.86 -48.68 -7.39
C THR A 80 21.13 -47.88 -7.08
N LEU A 81 21.88 -47.45 -8.11
CA LEU A 81 23.11 -46.66 -7.96
C LEU A 81 22.87 -45.22 -7.51
N VAL A 82 21.78 -44.60 -7.92
CA VAL A 82 21.37 -43.26 -7.44
C VAL A 82 20.98 -43.32 -5.96
N THR A 83 20.26 -44.36 -5.55
CA THR A 83 19.83 -44.57 -4.16
C THR A 83 21.04 -44.81 -3.24
N GLU A 84 21.98 -45.69 -3.62
CA GLU A 84 23.22 -45.92 -2.83
C GLU A 84 24.07 -44.64 -2.68
N ARG A 85 24.11 -43.75 -3.68
CA ARG A 85 24.83 -42.47 -3.60
C ARG A 85 24.20 -41.50 -2.59
N LEU A 86 22.87 -41.41 -2.54
CA LEU A 86 22.17 -40.59 -1.55
C LEU A 86 22.39 -41.10 -0.12
N SER A 87 22.27 -42.42 0.11
CA SER A 87 22.52 -43.02 1.42
C SER A 87 23.95 -42.77 1.93
N ARG A 88 24.95 -42.81 1.03
CA ARG A 88 26.34 -42.51 1.39
C ARG A 88 26.55 -41.05 1.81
N ALA A 89 26.00 -40.09 1.07
CA ALA A 89 26.14 -38.67 1.40
C ALA A 89 25.50 -38.33 2.76
N GLN A 90 24.37 -38.97 3.06
CA GLN A 90 23.71 -38.83 4.37
C GLN A 90 24.54 -39.42 5.52
N ALA A 91 25.19 -40.57 5.32
CA ALA A 91 26.04 -41.20 6.33
C ALA A 91 27.33 -40.41 6.64
N GLU A 92 27.96 -39.82 5.62
CA GLU A 92 29.17 -39.00 5.80
C GLU A 92 28.89 -37.70 6.58
N GLU A 93 27.75 -37.04 6.36
CA GLU A 93 27.35 -35.83 7.12
C GLU A 93 26.90 -36.15 8.57
N GLN A 94 26.18 -37.26 8.78
CA GLN A 94 25.83 -37.75 10.13
C GLN A 94 27.08 -37.95 11.01
N LEU A 95 28.16 -38.49 10.44
CA LEU A 95 29.43 -38.69 11.14
C LEU A 95 30.09 -37.36 11.53
N ARG A 96 29.99 -36.33 10.68
CA ARG A 96 30.54 -34.98 10.93
C ARG A 96 29.79 -34.26 12.06
N ILE A 97 28.47 -34.39 12.08
CA ILE A 97 27.60 -33.85 13.15
C ILE A 97 27.90 -34.53 14.50
N LEU A 98 28.13 -35.85 14.51
CA LEU A 98 28.51 -36.59 15.73
C LEU A 98 29.87 -36.14 16.29
N GLN A 99 30.86 -35.83 15.45
CA GLN A 99 32.17 -35.36 15.89
C GLN A 99 32.10 -34.02 16.64
N GLY A 100 31.26 -33.08 16.18
CA GLY A 100 31.04 -31.80 16.87
C GLY A 100 30.37 -31.93 18.24
N ARG A 101 29.44 -32.89 18.39
CA ARG A 101 28.68 -33.09 19.63
C ARG A 101 29.51 -33.67 20.78
N VAL A 102 30.51 -34.51 20.48
CA VAL A 102 31.39 -35.10 21.50
C VAL A 102 32.31 -34.04 22.14
N ALA A 103 32.88 -33.15 21.34
CA ALA A 103 33.81 -32.12 21.82
C ALA A 103 33.16 -31.06 22.73
N GLY A 104 31.86 -30.79 22.58
CA GLY A 104 31.13 -29.83 23.42
C GLY A 104 30.78 -30.36 24.82
N LEU A 105 30.59 -31.67 24.98
CA LEU A 105 30.04 -32.27 26.21
C LEU A 105 31.04 -32.31 27.38
N GLU A 106 32.34 -32.34 27.11
CA GLU A 106 33.37 -32.50 28.16
C GLU A 106 33.67 -31.19 28.93
N SER A 107 33.40 -30.01 28.34
CA SER A 107 33.71 -28.71 28.97
C SER A 107 32.58 -28.16 29.87
N ASN A 108 31.31 -28.30 29.47
CA ASN A 108 30.17 -27.76 30.22
C ASN A 108 29.85 -28.56 31.50
N SER A 109 30.21 -29.85 31.54
CA SER A 109 29.75 -30.78 32.58
C SER A 109 30.27 -30.49 34.01
N ALA A 110 31.19 -29.56 34.23
CA ALA A 110 31.70 -29.24 35.58
C ALA A 110 30.91 -28.12 36.27
N ALA A 111 30.70 -26.99 35.58
CA ALA A 111 30.06 -25.80 36.16
C ALA A 111 28.53 -25.90 36.25
N GLU A 112 27.89 -26.64 35.33
CA GLU A 112 26.43 -26.80 35.36
C GLU A 112 25.95 -27.72 36.50
N ARG A 113 26.77 -28.67 36.97
CA ARG A 113 26.36 -29.65 38.01
C ARG A 113 25.99 -29.01 39.34
N GLU A 114 26.66 -27.93 39.73
CA GLU A 114 26.39 -27.22 41.00
C GLU A 114 25.23 -26.23 40.84
N ARG A 115 25.09 -25.62 39.65
CA ARG A 115 24.02 -24.65 39.34
C ARG A 115 22.66 -25.32 39.11
N LEU A 116 22.62 -26.47 38.43
CA LEU A 116 21.37 -27.23 38.20
C LEU A 116 20.77 -27.76 39.51
N ALA A 117 21.58 -28.25 40.45
CA ALA A 117 21.07 -28.86 41.68
C ALA A 117 20.22 -27.88 42.52
N ALA A 118 20.65 -26.61 42.61
CA ALA A 118 19.90 -25.55 43.28
C ALA A 118 18.67 -25.09 42.49
N GLU A 119 18.77 -25.02 41.15
CA GLU A 119 17.67 -24.53 40.32
C GLU A 119 16.56 -25.57 40.12
N GLN A 120 16.90 -26.86 40.06
CA GLN A 120 15.97 -27.96 39.84
C GLN A 120 15.04 -28.17 41.05
N ALA A 121 15.56 -28.05 42.28
CA ALA A 121 14.75 -28.05 43.50
C ALA A 121 13.77 -26.85 43.52
N ARG A 122 14.21 -25.66 43.08
CA ARG A 122 13.38 -24.45 43.02
C ARG A 122 12.30 -24.53 41.93
N ARG A 123 12.62 -25.13 40.77
CA ARG A 123 11.66 -25.36 39.67
C ARG A 123 10.60 -26.40 40.04
N GLN A 124 10.93 -27.45 40.79
CA GLN A 124 9.93 -28.45 41.23
C GLN A 124 8.90 -27.84 42.19
N ALA A 125 9.32 -27.01 43.14
CA ALA A 125 8.38 -26.27 44.01
C ALA A 125 7.48 -25.31 43.22
N LEU A 126 8.04 -24.58 42.24
CA LEU A 126 7.29 -23.65 41.40
C LEU A 126 6.29 -24.37 40.47
N ALA A 127 6.65 -25.54 39.94
CA ALA A 127 5.78 -26.35 39.09
C ALA A 127 4.59 -26.92 39.87
N ALA A 128 4.80 -27.39 41.11
CA ALA A 128 3.72 -27.87 41.97
C ALA A 128 2.71 -26.75 42.31
N ALA A 129 3.21 -25.55 42.65
CA ALA A 129 2.35 -24.39 42.90
C ALA A 129 1.57 -23.95 41.65
N ARG A 130 2.21 -23.94 40.48
CA ARG A 130 1.55 -23.59 39.21
C ARG A 130 0.51 -24.64 38.77
N ALA A 131 0.73 -25.92 39.05
CA ALA A 131 -0.24 -26.97 38.72
C ALA A 131 -1.51 -26.88 39.58
N ALA A 132 -1.39 -26.67 40.89
CA ALA A 132 -2.53 -26.48 41.78
C ALA A 132 -3.37 -25.25 41.39
N LEU A 133 -2.69 -24.13 41.12
CA LEU A 133 -3.32 -22.89 40.66
C LEU A 133 -3.97 -23.02 39.27
N ALA A 134 -3.35 -23.75 38.34
CA ALA A 134 -3.92 -23.97 37.01
C ALA A 134 -5.24 -24.74 37.09
N GLU A 135 -5.38 -25.66 38.04
CA GLU A 135 -6.63 -26.39 38.28
C GLU A 135 -7.70 -25.51 38.94
N GLU A 136 -7.35 -24.68 39.92
CA GLU A 136 -8.29 -23.67 40.47
C GLU A 136 -8.77 -22.68 39.38
N ILE A 137 -7.87 -22.23 38.51
CA ILE A 137 -8.23 -21.37 37.36
C ILE A 137 -9.10 -22.12 36.36
N ARG A 138 -8.83 -23.42 36.10
CA ARG A 138 -9.65 -24.24 35.20
C ARG A 138 -11.08 -24.38 35.72
N VAL A 139 -11.25 -24.70 37.00
CA VAL A 139 -12.56 -24.80 37.66
C VAL A 139 -13.28 -23.45 37.63
N ALA A 140 -12.62 -22.35 38.00
CA ALA A 140 -13.23 -21.01 37.96
C ALA A 140 -13.62 -20.57 36.54
N VAL A 141 -12.86 -20.97 35.51
CA VAL A 141 -13.20 -20.71 34.09
C VAL A 141 -14.39 -21.57 33.63
N GLU A 142 -14.50 -22.81 34.09
CA GLU A 142 -15.65 -23.69 33.80
C GLU A 142 -16.93 -23.19 34.50
N GLU A 143 -16.84 -22.73 35.74
CA GLU A 143 -17.95 -22.07 36.45
C GLU A 143 -18.37 -20.76 35.77
N LEU A 144 -17.41 -19.91 35.35
CA LEU A 144 -17.70 -18.70 34.57
C LEU A 144 -18.29 -19.00 33.18
N ALA A 145 -17.92 -20.11 32.54
CA ALA A 145 -18.52 -20.53 31.28
C ALA A 145 -19.98 -20.98 31.49
N ALA A 146 -20.28 -21.70 32.57
CA ALA A 146 -21.64 -22.07 32.94
C ALA A 146 -22.50 -20.84 33.26
N ILE A 147 -22.00 -19.90 34.07
CA ILE A 147 -22.70 -18.64 34.40
C ILE A 147 -22.97 -17.81 33.13
N ARG A 148 -22.01 -17.76 32.18
CA ARG A 148 -22.21 -17.07 30.90
C ARG A 148 -23.26 -17.76 30.01
N ALA A 149 -23.30 -19.08 30.00
CA ALA A 149 -24.32 -19.83 29.25
C ALA A 149 -25.72 -19.59 29.84
N GLU A 150 -25.86 -19.64 31.17
CA GLU A 150 -27.13 -19.41 31.86
C GLU A 150 -27.61 -17.95 31.72
N ALA A 151 -26.70 -16.97 31.78
CA ALA A 151 -27.00 -15.57 31.50
C ALA A 151 -27.35 -15.30 30.02
N ALA A 152 -26.77 -16.04 29.08
CA ALA A 152 -27.12 -15.96 27.66
C ALA A 152 -28.51 -16.57 27.40
N GLU A 153 -28.83 -17.72 27.99
CA GLU A 153 -30.15 -18.35 27.90
C GLU A 153 -31.24 -17.46 28.54
N GLN A 154 -30.98 -16.86 29.70
CA GLN A 154 -31.86 -15.85 30.28
C GLN A 154 -32.00 -14.62 29.35
N GLY A 155 -30.90 -14.15 28.75
CA GLY A 155 -30.92 -13.06 27.78
C GLY A 155 -31.79 -13.34 26.56
N GLU A 156 -31.65 -14.51 25.93
CA GLU A 156 -32.48 -14.94 24.80
C GLU A 156 -33.94 -15.14 25.20
N ARG A 157 -34.20 -15.70 26.40
CA ARG A 157 -35.54 -15.90 26.94
C ARG A 157 -36.26 -14.57 27.20
N LEU A 158 -35.57 -13.61 27.83
CA LEU A 158 -36.10 -12.25 28.05
C LEU A 158 -36.31 -11.51 26.73
N THR A 159 -35.40 -11.65 25.78
CA THR A 159 -35.54 -11.05 24.43
C THR A 159 -36.72 -11.68 23.66
N SER A 160 -36.95 -12.98 23.84
CA SER A 160 -38.09 -13.70 23.26
C SER A 160 -39.42 -13.34 23.93
N GLU A 161 -39.45 -13.18 25.26
CA GLU A 161 -40.63 -12.73 26.00
C GLU A 161 -40.99 -11.27 25.67
N LEU A 162 -39.99 -10.40 25.45
CA LEU A 162 -40.17 -9.05 24.90
C LEU A 162 -40.69 -9.06 23.46
N ALA A 163 -40.14 -9.92 22.58
CA ALA A 163 -40.58 -10.02 21.19
C ALA A 163 -42.01 -10.60 21.04
N ALA A 164 -42.49 -11.37 22.02
CA ALA A 164 -43.76 -12.09 21.94
C ALA A 164 -45.01 -11.29 22.34
N ARG A 165 -44.89 -10.05 22.86
CA ARG A 165 -46.03 -9.28 23.38
C ARG A 165 -46.04 -7.82 22.92
N GLY A 166 -46.67 -7.58 21.76
CA GLY A 166 -46.90 -6.22 21.26
C GLY A 166 -47.95 -5.44 22.05
N GLU A 167 -47.61 -4.17 22.32
CA GLU A 167 -48.44 -3.10 22.86
C GLU A 167 -48.77 -3.26 24.37
N ASP A 168 -47.99 -2.64 25.25
CA ASP A 168 -48.16 -1.22 25.60
C ASP A 168 -46.89 -0.48 26.03
N LEU A 169 -46.67 0.70 25.44
CA LEU A 169 -45.46 1.50 25.62
C LEU A 169 -45.12 1.93 27.08
N ALA A 170 -46.12 2.17 27.94
CA ALA A 170 -45.90 2.72 29.28
C ALA A 170 -45.97 1.66 30.40
N ALA A 171 -46.44 0.45 30.11
CA ALA A 171 -46.10 -0.74 30.91
C ALA A 171 -44.77 -1.36 30.46
N GLU A 172 -44.41 -1.26 29.18
CA GLU A 172 -43.14 -1.75 28.62
C GLU A 172 -41.93 -1.06 29.25
N GLN A 173 -41.98 0.27 29.46
CA GLN A 173 -40.84 1.04 29.95
C GLN A 173 -40.43 0.67 31.38
N ALA A 174 -41.39 0.55 32.30
CA ALA A 174 -41.10 0.12 33.67
C ALA A 174 -40.53 -1.32 33.69
N ARG A 175 -41.12 -2.22 32.89
CA ARG A 175 -40.66 -3.61 32.80
C ARG A 175 -39.32 -3.77 32.09
N ARG A 176 -38.98 -2.89 31.14
CA ARG A 176 -37.63 -2.78 30.58
C ARG A 176 -36.63 -2.36 31.66
N GLN A 177 -36.98 -1.41 32.52
CA GLN A 177 -36.10 -1.00 33.62
C GLN A 177 -35.90 -2.13 34.64
N ASP A 178 -36.95 -2.89 34.98
CA ASP A 178 -36.81 -4.10 35.82
C ASP A 178 -35.89 -5.14 35.17
N LEU A 179 -36.08 -5.43 33.88
CA LEU A 179 -35.26 -6.41 33.15
C LEU A 179 -33.82 -5.92 32.89
N GLU A 180 -33.61 -4.61 32.70
CA GLU A 180 -32.26 -4.02 32.64
C GLU A 180 -31.59 -4.04 34.01
N ALA A 181 -32.34 -3.91 35.11
CA ALA A 181 -31.82 -4.06 36.47
C ALA A 181 -31.46 -5.52 36.78
N GLU A 182 -32.30 -6.50 36.42
CA GLU A 182 -31.98 -7.93 36.52
C GLU A 182 -30.76 -8.28 35.66
N ARG A 183 -30.66 -7.71 34.45
CA ARG A 183 -29.49 -7.85 33.57
C ARG A 183 -28.23 -7.24 34.19
N GLU A 184 -28.30 -6.04 34.77
CA GLU A 184 -27.16 -5.44 35.47
C GLU A 184 -26.77 -6.22 36.73
N VAL A 185 -27.71 -6.86 37.46
CA VAL A 185 -27.38 -7.76 38.57
C VAL A 185 -26.63 -9.00 38.08
N ALA A 186 -27.05 -9.61 36.97
CA ALA A 186 -26.33 -10.73 36.36
C ALA A 186 -24.93 -10.33 35.84
N PHE A 187 -24.80 -9.16 35.20
CA PHE A 187 -23.50 -8.64 34.78
C PHE A 187 -22.65 -8.15 35.95
N ALA A 188 -23.23 -7.69 37.06
CA ALA A 188 -22.49 -7.34 38.28
C ALA A 188 -21.88 -8.60 38.92
N ALA A 189 -22.65 -9.69 39.04
CA ALA A 189 -22.10 -10.99 39.48
C ALA A 189 -20.95 -11.47 38.55
N LEU A 190 -21.10 -11.27 37.23
CA LEU A 190 -20.04 -11.59 36.26
C LEU A 190 -18.81 -10.65 36.38
N ARG A 191 -18.99 -9.38 36.79
CA ARG A 191 -17.90 -8.42 37.05
C ARG A 191 -17.19 -8.76 38.36
N ASP A 192 -17.91 -9.13 39.41
CA ASP A 192 -17.34 -9.52 40.71
C ASP A 192 -16.48 -10.78 40.58
N GLU A 193 -16.93 -11.81 39.86
CA GLU A 193 -16.13 -13.02 39.67
C GLU A 193 -14.95 -12.80 38.70
N GLN A 194 -15.06 -11.86 37.74
CA GLN A 194 -13.90 -11.38 36.97
C GLN A 194 -12.90 -10.60 37.83
N ALA A 195 -13.37 -9.74 38.75
CA ALA A 195 -12.52 -9.04 39.71
C ALA A 195 -11.83 -10.03 40.66
N ARG A 196 -12.51 -11.12 41.03
CA ARG A 196 -11.95 -12.21 41.84
C ARG A 196 -10.84 -12.96 41.10
N LEU A 197 -11.02 -13.27 39.80
CA LEU A 197 -9.96 -13.82 38.94
C LEU A 197 -8.76 -12.86 38.78
N VAL A 198 -9.00 -11.55 38.69
CA VAL A 198 -7.93 -10.54 38.66
C VAL A 198 -7.19 -10.50 39.99
N SER A 199 -7.90 -10.52 41.13
CA SER A 199 -7.31 -10.58 42.47
C SER A 199 -6.47 -11.85 42.68
N LEU A 200 -6.94 -13.01 42.23
CA LEU A 200 -6.16 -14.25 42.19
C LEU A 200 -4.87 -14.10 41.35
N ARG A 201 -4.94 -13.51 40.16
CA ARG A 201 -3.76 -13.21 39.33
C ARG A 201 -2.79 -12.21 39.98
N GLU A 202 -3.29 -11.24 40.75
CA GLU A 202 -2.43 -10.33 41.52
C GLU A 202 -1.79 -10.99 42.73
N GLN A 203 -2.51 -11.87 43.43
CA GLN A 203 -1.93 -12.68 44.51
C GLN A 203 -0.81 -13.59 43.99
N VAL A 204 -0.97 -14.13 42.79
CA VAL A 204 0.06 -14.89 42.07
C VAL A 204 1.27 -14.00 41.75
N LYS A 205 1.07 -12.80 41.19
CA LYS A 205 2.16 -11.83 41.00
C LYS A 205 2.86 -11.45 42.32
N LYS A 206 2.12 -11.30 43.42
CA LYS A 206 2.69 -11.01 44.75
C LYS A 206 3.50 -12.19 45.31
N LEU A 207 3.02 -13.42 45.15
CA LEU A 207 3.77 -14.64 45.52
C LEU A 207 5.04 -14.79 44.68
N GLU A 208 4.95 -14.61 43.35
CA GLU A 208 6.10 -14.63 42.45
C GLU A 208 7.11 -13.51 42.80
N ALA A 209 6.65 -12.30 43.12
CA ALA A 209 7.48 -11.19 43.56
C ALA A 209 8.12 -11.41 44.94
N GLN A 210 7.41 -12.02 45.90
CA GLN A 210 7.99 -12.38 47.20
C GLN A 210 9.08 -13.46 47.05
N ILE A 211 8.84 -14.47 46.20
CA ILE A 211 9.81 -15.52 45.84
C ILE A 211 11.01 -14.93 45.06
N LEU A 212 10.81 -13.86 44.29
CA LEU A 212 11.89 -13.09 43.65
C LEU A 212 12.64 -12.19 44.65
N SER A 213 11.99 -11.59 45.64
CA SER A 213 12.64 -10.72 46.63
C SER A 213 13.56 -11.49 47.57
N ALA A 214 13.24 -12.76 47.86
CA ALA A 214 14.12 -13.70 48.57
C ALA A 214 15.44 -14.00 47.81
N LYS A 215 15.56 -13.58 46.54
CA LYS A 215 16.79 -13.68 45.74
C LYS A 215 17.85 -12.64 46.12
N GLY A 216 17.48 -11.60 46.90
CA GLY A 216 18.36 -10.46 47.25
C GLY A 216 19.04 -10.51 48.63
N ARG A 217 18.71 -11.48 49.49
CA ARG A 217 19.37 -11.64 50.81
C ARG A 217 19.83 -13.09 50.97
N GLY A 218 21.15 -13.30 50.88
CA GLY A 218 21.75 -14.63 51.00
C GLY A 218 21.63 -15.20 52.42
N MET A 219 20.52 -15.86 52.72
CA MET A 219 20.32 -16.64 53.94
C MET A 219 20.48 -18.13 53.65
N SER A 220 21.21 -18.84 54.52
CA SER A 220 21.49 -20.27 54.38
C SER A 220 20.28 -21.14 54.73
N ALA A 221 20.16 -22.30 54.06
CA ALA A 221 19.04 -23.24 54.19
C ALA A 221 18.96 -24.04 55.53
N ALA A 222 19.40 -23.44 56.65
CA ALA A 222 19.45 -24.08 57.97
C ALA A 222 18.39 -23.57 58.96
N GLU A 223 17.68 -22.48 58.66
CA GLU A 223 16.69 -21.86 59.58
C GLU A 223 15.22 -22.05 59.15
N ALA A 224 14.96 -22.80 58.07
CA ALA A 224 13.61 -23.06 57.53
C ALA A 224 13.10 -24.50 57.83
N SER A 225 13.59 -25.11 58.90
CA SER A 225 13.29 -26.51 59.28
C SER A 225 12.43 -26.59 60.55
N GLU A 226 11.20 -26.09 60.51
CA GLU A 226 10.16 -26.50 61.48
C GLU A 226 8.73 -26.22 60.98
N PRO A 227 8.01 -27.24 60.45
CA PRO A 227 6.56 -27.19 60.29
C PRO A 227 5.87 -27.72 61.56
N SER A 228 5.63 -26.85 62.54
CA SER A 228 4.82 -27.20 63.71
C SER A 228 3.34 -27.29 63.33
N ALA A 229 2.79 -28.50 63.27
CA ALA A 229 1.37 -28.74 63.02
C ALA A 229 0.53 -28.60 64.30
N VAL A 230 -0.33 -27.58 64.37
CA VAL A 230 -1.48 -27.51 65.30
C VAL A 230 -2.66 -26.83 64.60
N ALA A 231 -3.88 -27.25 64.95
CA ALA A 231 -5.17 -26.62 64.59
C ALA A 231 -5.79 -26.89 63.21
N LEU A 232 -5.85 -28.17 62.82
CA LEU A 232 -7.11 -28.70 62.28
C LEU A 232 -8.01 -29.09 63.47
N GLN A 233 -8.95 -28.22 63.89
CA GLN A 233 -10.21 -28.56 64.58
C GLN A 233 -10.98 -27.32 65.09
N SER A 234 -11.95 -26.85 64.31
CA SER A 234 -13.35 -26.65 64.70
C SER A 234 -14.07 -25.93 63.56
N GLY A 235 -15.25 -26.41 63.17
CA GLY A 235 -16.00 -25.86 62.04
C GLY A 235 -17.15 -24.96 62.46
N VAL A 236 -17.79 -24.39 61.43
CA VAL A 236 -19.13 -23.75 61.46
C VAL A 236 -19.18 -22.37 62.12
N LEU A 237 -19.44 -21.31 61.31
CA LEU A 237 -20.71 -20.57 61.37
C LEU A 237 -20.85 -19.50 60.24
N SER A 238 -22.02 -19.55 59.60
CA SER A 238 -22.81 -18.54 58.85
C SER A 238 -22.18 -17.25 58.27
N PRO A 239 -22.41 -16.94 56.97
CA PRO A 239 -22.18 -15.61 56.39
C PRO A 239 -23.38 -14.67 56.65
N THR A 240 -23.53 -14.21 57.90
CA THR A 240 -24.46 -13.13 58.26
C THR A 240 -23.95 -12.40 59.49
N ASP A 241 -23.47 -11.17 59.34
CA ASP A 241 -24.06 -10.02 60.06
C ASP A 241 -23.46 -8.67 59.64
N LEU A 242 -24.27 -7.60 59.78
CA LEU A 242 -23.89 -6.17 59.81
C LEU A 242 -23.31 -5.59 58.47
N ARG A 243 -24.09 -5.17 57.47
CA ARG A 243 -25.41 -4.45 57.41
C ARG A 243 -25.31 -2.95 57.75
N VAL A 244 -26.26 -2.17 57.20
CA VAL A 244 -26.67 -0.78 57.52
C VAL A 244 -26.02 0.32 56.65
N ASP A 245 -26.75 1.21 55.93
CA ASP A 245 -28.18 1.20 55.54
C ASP A 245 -28.48 2.30 54.46
N ASN A 246 -29.31 1.93 53.45
CA ASN A 246 -30.67 2.49 53.16
C ASN A 246 -30.81 4.00 52.76
N PRO A 247 -31.96 4.51 52.24
CA PRO A 247 -33.16 3.85 51.69
C PRO A 247 -33.78 4.47 50.39
N GLN A 248 -34.83 3.79 49.87
CA GLN A 248 -35.96 4.28 49.03
C GLN A 248 -35.86 4.29 47.48
N LEU A 249 -36.37 3.20 46.90
CA LEU A 249 -37.20 3.25 45.68
C LEU A 249 -38.45 4.14 45.86
N LYS A 250 -38.98 4.66 44.74
CA LYS A 250 -40.44 4.61 44.44
C LYS A 250 -40.79 4.75 42.94
N ASP A 251 -41.26 3.63 42.41
CA ASP A 251 -42.12 3.34 41.24
C ASP A 251 -43.50 4.12 41.34
N PRO A 252 -44.57 4.01 40.48
CA PRO A 252 -44.75 3.24 39.21
C PRO A 252 -45.64 3.81 38.03
N LEU A 253 -45.65 3.05 36.90
CA LEU A 253 -46.81 2.55 36.08
C LEU A 253 -47.54 3.31 34.90
N SER A 254 -47.75 2.54 33.79
CA SER A 254 -49.04 2.22 33.05
C SER A 254 -49.41 2.93 31.71
N LYS A 255 -50.14 2.37 30.69
CA LYS A 255 -50.75 1.02 30.37
C LYS A 255 -51.50 0.95 28.99
N GLY A 256 -51.59 -0.26 28.38
CA GLY A 256 -52.65 -0.78 27.45
C GLY A 256 -52.66 -0.68 25.87
N SER A 257 -51.97 -1.59 25.13
CA SER A 257 -52.44 -2.55 24.08
C SER A 257 -53.44 -2.22 22.92
N ASN A 258 -53.23 -2.64 21.65
CA ASN A 258 -53.65 -3.95 21.02
C ASN A 258 -53.59 -4.11 19.44
N ARG A 259 -52.89 -5.15 18.95
CA ARG A 259 -53.28 -6.25 17.99
C ARG A 259 -53.64 -5.97 16.49
N ALA A 260 -53.12 -6.78 15.54
CA ALA A 260 -53.84 -7.94 14.89
C ALA A 260 -53.26 -8.52 13.54
N THR A 261 -53.00 -9.84 13.53
CA THR A 261 -53.13 -10.92 12.48
C THR A 261 -53.06 -10.69 10.93
N GLY A 262 -51.98 -11.20 10.32
CA GLY A 262 -51.80 -12.15 9.18
C GLY A 262 -52.74 -12.32 7.94
N ASN A 263 -52.13 -12.46 6.74
CA ASN A 263 -52.27 -13.59 5.77
C ASN A 263 -51.19 -13.52 4.63
N THR A 264 -51.28 -14.37 3.60
CA THR A 264 -50.17 -14.87 2.75
C THR A 264 -50.08 -14.33 1.30
N SER A 265 -48.89 -14.53 0.70
CA SER A 265 -48.55 -14.69 -0.74
C SER A 265 -48.49 -13.50 -1.74
N ASN A 266 -47.25 -13.07 -2.02
CA ASN A 266 -46.57 -12.87 -3.34
C ASN A 266 -47.18 -11.92 -4.42
N PRO A 267 -46.37 -10.97 -4.96
CA PRO A 267 -46.35 -10.80 -6.43
C PRO A 267 -45.01 -10.32 -7.05
N LEU A 268 -43.92 -11.08 -6.96
CA LEU A 268 -42.73 -10.89 -7.84
C LEU A 268 -42.39 -12.09 -8.73
N ALA A 269 -43.01 -13.25 -8.50
CA ALA A 269 -42.92 -14.42 -9.41
C ALA A 269 -43.83 -14.30 -10.66
N LEU A 270 -44.31 -13.10 -11.02
CA LEU A 270 -45.44 -12.90 -11.93
C LEU A 270 -45.24 -11.85 -13.05
N LEU A 271 -44.02 -11.39 -13.31
CA LEU A 271 -43.75 -10.38 -14.34
C LEU A 271 -42.93 -10.87 -15.56
N HIS A 272 -42.46 -12.12 -15.61
CA HIS A 272 -41.59 -12.61 -16.70
C HIS A 272 -42.17 -13.75 -17.55
N ARG A 273 -43.51 -13.93 -17.57
CA ARG A 273 -44.16 -15.02 -18.32
C ARG A 273 -45.32 -14.61 -19.25
N ARG A 274 -45.51 -13.32 -19.52
CA ARG A 274 -46.69 -12.81 -20.24
C ARG A 274 -46.46 -11.87 -21.43
N THR A 275 -45.21 -11.69 -21.86
CA THR A 275 -44.87 -10.90 -23.07
C THR A 275 -44.32 -11.75 -24.23
N ARG A 276 -44.37 -13.08 -24.12
CA ARG A 276 -43.84 -14.02 -25.14
C ARG A 276 -44.91 -14.78 -25.94
N LEU A 277 -46.21 -14.49 -25.74
CA LEU A 277 -47.34 -15.21 -26.34
C LEU A 277 -48.59 -14.31 -26.49
N ALA A 278 -48.50 -13.24 -27.30
CA ALA A 278 -49.67 -12.39 -27.62
C ALA A 278 -49.62 -11.62 -28.97
N LEU A 279 -48.74 -11.98 -29.92
CA LEU A 279 -48.76 -11.47 -31.30
C LEU A 279 -48.53 -12.59 -32.33
N ALA A 280 -49.57 -13.41 -32.53
CA ALA A 280 -49.91 -13.96 -33.85
C ALA A 280 -50.79 -12.89 -34.58
N SER A 281 -51.09 -12.86 -35.89
CA SER A 281 -50.94 -13.76 -37.07
C SER A 281 -50.97 -12.84 -38.34
N ALA A 282 -51.05 -13.24 -39.63
CA ALA A 282 -51.34 -14.50 -40.33
C ALA A 282 -50.68 -14.53 -41.73
N PRO A 283 -50.61 -15.69 -42.44
CA PRO A 283 -49.84 -15.85 -43.68
C PRO A 283 -50.64 -15.96 -44.99
N GLY A 284 -49.97 -15.75 -46.14
CA GLY A 284 -50.25 -16.45 -47.41
C GLY A 284 -50.36 -15.60 -48.69
N GLN A 285 -49.62 -15.96 -49.76
CA GLN A 285 -50.16 -16.55 -51.00
C GLN A 285 -49.13 -16.70 -52.16
N ILE A 286 -49.01 -17.95 -52.61
CA ILE A 286 -48.79 -18.52 -53.96
C ILE A 286 -48.18 -17.64 -55.10
N ALA A 287 -47.19 -18.24 -55.78
CA ALA A 287 -46.47 -17.78 -56.97
C ALA A 287 -47.30 -17.51 -58.25
N GLY A 288 -46.75 -16.71 -59.17
CA GLY A 288 -47.08 -16.85 -60.61
C GLY A 288 -46.80 -15.67 -61.56
N ARG A 289 -45.67 -15.74 -62.29
CA ARG A 289 -45.42 -15.20 -63.66
C ARG A 289 -45.56 -13.68 -63.93
N ILE A 290 -44.49 -13.08 -64.47
CA ILE A 290 -44.33 -12.66 -65.89
C ILE A 290 -42.93 -12.02 -66.08
N ALA A 291 -42.29 -12.28 -67.22
CA ALA A 291 -41.06 -11.63 -67.74
C ALA A 291 -41.42 -10.87 -69.04
N PRO A 292 -40.56 -10.05 -69.69
CA PRO A 292 -39.13 -9.79 -69.47
C PRO A 292 -38.84 -8.26 -69.36
N PRO A 293 -37.60 -7.72 -69.54
CA PRO A 293 -37.26 -6.37 -69.06
C PRO A 293 -37.69 -5.25 -70.01
N GLN A 294 -37.86 -4.04 -69.46
CA GLN A 294 -37.75 -2.80 -70.21
C GLN A 294 -36.39 -2.15 -69.95
N GLU A 295 -35.65 -1.91 -71.03
CA GLU A 295 -34.37 -1.20 -71.00
C GLU A 295 -34.52 0.15 -70.29
N ARG A 296 -33.74 0.36 -69.23
CA ARG A 296 -33.46 1.69 -68.67
C ARG A 296 -31.97 1.93 -68.75
N ALA A 297 -31.62 3.07 -69.36
CA ALA A 297 -30.25 3.48 -69.62
C ALA A 297 -29.38 3.46 -68.34
N PRO A 298 -28.09 3.13 -68.44
CA PRO A 298 -27.20 2.98 -67.29
C PRO A 298 -27.17 4.26 -66.44
N LEU A 299 -27.59 4.15 -65.19
CA LEU A 299 -27.77 5.31 -64.31
C LEU A 299 -26.42 5.95 -63.90
N PRO A 300 -26.39 7.26 -63.59
CA PRO A 300 -25.14 8.02 -63.52
C PRO A 300 -24.25 7.75 -62.28
N LEU A 301 -24.58 6.76 -61.45
CA LEU A 301 -23.95 6.56 -60.14
C LEU A 301 -22.46 6.22 -60.25
N HIS A 302 -22.06 5.32 -61.17
CA HIS A 302 -20.66 4.91 -61.31
C HIS A 302 -19.73 6.08 -61.69
N ARG A 303 -20.16 6.96 -62.61
CA ARG A 303 -19.37 8.16 -62.99
C ARG A 303 -19.24 9.17 -61.85
N ARG A 304 -20.18 9.22 -60.90
CA ARG A 304 -20.07 10.09 -59.71
C ARG A 304 -19.10 9.53 -58.66
N LEU A 305 -18.93 8.20 -58.59
CA LEU A 305 -17.99 7.55 -57.67
C LEU A 305 -16.54 7.65 -58.14
N LEU A 306 -16.29 7.58 -59.46
CA LEU A 306 -14.96 7.72 -60.09
C LEU A 306 -14.29 9.11 -59.90
N GLY A 307 -14.98 10.08 -59.28
CA GLY A 307 -14.43 11.38 -58.87
C GLY A 307 -14.08 11.47 -57.38
N LYS A 308 -14.26 10.40 -56.60
CA LYS A 308 -13.93 10.31 -55.16
C LYS A 308 -13.01 9.11 -54.93
N GLU A 309 -11.83 9.14 -55.54
CA GLU A 309 -10.91 7.99 -55.65
C GLU A 309 -10.62 7.32 -54.29
N ARG A 310 -10.45 8.12 -53.21
CA ARG A 310 -10.30 7.68 -51.81
C ARG A 310 -11.35 6.71 -51.24
N ILE A 311 -12.52 6.58 -51.87
CA ILE A 311 -13.58 5.64 -51.42
C ILE A 311 -13.30 4.20 -51.91
N LEU A 312 -12.41 4.04 -52.90
CA LEU A 312 -12.08 2.77 -53.53
C LEU A 312 -10.57 2.46 -53.45
N ASP A 313 -9.88 2.99 -52.44
CA ASP A 313 -8.50 2.58 -52.08
C ASP A 313 -8.58 1.18 -51.44
N THR A 314 -8.73 0.14 -52.27
CA THR A 314 -8.88 -1.28 -51.88
C THR A 314 -7.70 -2.11 -52.38
N SER A 315 -7.26 -3.05 -51.55
CA SER A 315 -6.27 -4.09 -51.88
C SER A 315 -6.84 -5.18 -52.81
N ILE A 316 -8.17 -5.26 -52.96
CA ILE A 316 -8.89 -6.25 -53.77
C ILE A 316 -8.79 -5.93 -55.29
N PHE A 317 -7.95 -4.98 -55.71
CA PHE A 317 -7.68 -4.69 -57.12
C PHE A 317 -6.23 -4.99 -57.50
N SER A 318 -6.00 -6.04 -58.30
CA SER A 318 -4.68 -6.38 -58.84
C SER A 318 -4.64 -6.28 -60.37
N SER A 319 -3.92 -5.29 -60.89
CA SER A 319 -3.69 -5.14 -62.34
C SER A 319 -2.86 -6.29 -62.93
N GLU A 320 -1.97 -6.89 -62.13
CA GLU A 320 -1.21 -8.08 -62.56
C GLU A 320 -2.13 -9.28 -62.76
N TRP A 321 -3.08 -9.51 -61.84
CA TRP A 321 -4.07 -10.58 -61.96
C TRP A 321 -5.00 -10.40 -63.17
N LEU A 322 -5.48 -9.18 -63.41
CA LEU A 322 -6.28 -8.86 -64.60
C LEU A 322 -5.53 -9.15 -65.90
N THR A 323 -4.22 -8.85 -65.94
CA THR A 323 -3.35 -9.14 -67.09
C THR A 323 -3.27 -10.64 -67.40
N ARG A 324 -3.33 -11.50 -66.37
CA ARG A 324 -3.27 -12.96 -66.51
C ARG A 324 -4.60 -13.54 -67.02
N GLN A 325 -5.74 -13.05 -66.54
CA GLN A 325 -7.06 -13.43 -67.06
C GLN A 325 -7.29 -12.96 -68.50
N ASN A 326 -6.82 -11.76 -68.84
CA ASN A 326 -6.95 -11.21 -70.17
C ASN A 326 -5.77 -10.27 -70.49
N ALA A 327 -4.90 -10.69 -71.41
CA ALA A 327 -3.72 -9.92 -71.80
C ALA A 327 -4.03 -8.53 -72.38
N SER A 328 -5.27 -8.26 -72.82
CA SER A 328 -5.70 -6.91 -73.24
C SER A 328 -6.01 -5.96 -72.07
N LEU A 329 -6.04 -6.46 -70.84
CA LEU A 329 -6.19 -5.68 -69.60
C LEU A 329 -4.83 -5.37 -68.92
N ARG A 330 -3.72 -5.54 -69.64
CA ARG A 330 -2.39 -5.14 -69.15
C ARG A 330 -2.37 -3.67 -68.76
N ASP A 331 -1.82 -3.39 -67.58
CA ASP A 331 -1.65 -2.05 -66.99
C ASP A 331 -2.96 -1.24 -66.84
N VAL A 332 -4.12 -1.92 -66.84
CA VAL A 332 -5.42 -1.29 -66.60
C VAL A 332 -5.51 -0.85 -65.14
N SER A 333 -5.65 0.46 -64.92
CA SER A 333 -5.95 1.04 -63.61
C SER A 333 -7.38 0.74 -63.18
N LEU A 334 -7.65 0.75 -61.87
CA LEU A 334 -8.99 0.57 -61.28
C LEU A 334 -10.03 1.48 -61.94
N LYS A 335 -9.65 2.74 -62.24
CA LYS A 335 -10.48 3.72 -62.94
C LYS A 335 -10.90 3.28 -64.34
N VAL A 336 -9.99 2.65 -65.09
CA VAL A 336 -10.27 2.12 -66.44
C VAL A 336 -11.09 0.83 -66.34
N TYR A 337 -10.73 -0.08 -65.43
CA TYR A 337 -11.48 -1.31 -65.14
C TYR A 337 -12.95 -1.01 -64.85
N LEU A 338 -13.24 -0.09 -63.92
CA LEU A 338 -14.59 0.34 -63.54
C LEU A 338 -15.33 1.21 -64.57
N SER A 339 -14.67 1.60 -65.67
CA SER A 339 -15.26 2.46 -66.72
C SER A 339 -15.76 1.70 -67.94
N ASP A 340 -15.31 0.45 -68.15
CA ASP A 340 -15.69 -0.39 -69.28
C ASP A 340 -16.61 -1.52 -68.80
N PRO A 341 -17.92 -1.49 -69.12
CA PRO A 341 -18.88 -2.50 -68.66
C PRO A 341 -18.53 -3.94 -69.02
N ARG A 342 -17.64 -4.17 -70.00
CA ARG A 342 -17.18 -5.51 -70.39
C ARG A 342 -16.29 -6.16 -69.33
N ASN A 343 -15.68 -5.37 -68.44
CA ASN A 343 -14.84 -5.87 -67.35
C ASN A 343 -15.64 -6.31 -66.11
N ARG A 344 -16.97 -6.13 -66.12
CA ARG A 344 -17.85 -6.38 -64.97
C ARG A 344 -17.82 -7.84 -64.48
N THR A 345 -17.53 -8.78 -65.36
CA THR A 345 -17.43 -10.22 -65.07
C THR A 345 -15.99 -10.71 -64.91
N VAL A 346 -15.00 -9.81 -64.93
CA VAL A 346 -13.58 -10.16 -64.77
C VAL A 346 -13.19 -9.98 -63.31
N SER A 347 -12.62 -11.01 -62.69
CA SER A 347 -12.33 -11.00 -61.25
C SER A 347 -11.15 -10.08 -60.90
N PRO A 348 -11.30 -9.07 -60.02
CA PRO A 348 -10.26 -8.08 -59.74
C PRO A 348 -9.14 -8.61 -58.83
N HIS A 349 -9.39 -9.69 -58.09
CA HIS A 349 -8.43 -10.41 -57.25
C HIS A 349 -8.73 -11.92 -57.30
N PRO A 350 -7.77 -12.84 -57.08
CA PRO A 350 -8.06 -14.27 -56.98
C PRO A 350 -9.04 -14.63 -55.84
N LEU A 351 -9.06 -13.84 -54.76
CA LEU A 351 -10.02 -13.96 -53.65
C LEU A 351 -11.28 -13.09 -53.82
N PHE A 352 -11.57 -12.61 -55.03
CA PHE A 352 -12.84 -11.95 -55.35
C PHE A 352 -13.37 -12.47 -56.68
N ASP A 353 -14.37 -13.33 -56.66
CA ASP A 353 -14.95 -13.90 -57.87
C ASP A 353 -16.18 -13.10 -58.30
N SER A 354 -16.04 -12.37 -59.42
CA SER A 354 -17.11 -11.53 -59.95
C SER A 354 -18.25 -12.32 -60.60
N GLU A 355 -18.00 -13.54 -61.09
CA GLU A 355 -19.04 -14.41 -61.66
C GLU A 355 -19.84 -15.09 -60.55
N PHE A 356 -19.16 -15.60 -59.51
CA PHE A 356 -19.80 -16.03 -58.26
C PHE A 356 -20.64 -14.91 -57.65
N TYR A 357 -20.08 -13.71 -57.49
CA TYR A 357 -20.77 -12.60 -56.85
C TYR A 357 -22.04 -12.19 -57.61
N LEU A 358 -22.00 -12.14 -58.94
CA LEU A 358 -23.18 -11.84 -59.76
C LEU A 358 -24.23 -12.96 -59.75
N THR A 359 -23.80 -14.21 -59.60
CA THR A 359 -24.69 -15.40 -59.58
C THR A 359 -25.33 -15.60 -58.21
N ALA A 360 -24.58 -15.40 -57.13
CA ALA A 360 -25.05 -15.45 -55.75
C ALA A 360 -25.95 -14.27 -55.40
N TYR A 361 -25.74 -13.11 -56.04
CA TYR A 361 -26.46 -11.87 -55.77
C TYR A 361 -27.13 -11.29 -57.04
N PRO A 362 -28.26 -11.87 -57.50
CA PRO A 362 -28.94 -11.44 -58.72
C PRO A 362 -29.41 -9.98 -58.70
N ASP A 363 -29.71 -9.42 -57.53
CA ASP A 363 -30.06 -8.00 -57.37
C ASP A 363 -28.87 -7.08 -57.71
N VAL A 364 -27.64 -7.50 -57.39
CA VAL A 364 -26.42 -6.81 -57.83
C VAL A 364 -26.26 -6.97 -59.34
N ALA A 365 -26.53 -8.15 -59.90
CA ALA A 365 -26.50 -8.37 -61.34
C ALA A 365 -27.47 -7.46 -62.11
N ASP A 366 -28.72 -7.37 -61.65
CA ASP A 366 -29.77 -6.52 -62.22
C ASP A 366 -29.49 -5.01 -62.04
N SER A 367 -28.79 -4.61 -60.97
CA SER A 367 -28.44 -3.20 -60.71
C SER A 367 -27.52 -2.55 -61.75
N GLY A 368 -26.82 -3.36 -62.56
CA GLY A 368 -25.76 -2.91 -63.47
C GLY A 368 -24.45 -2.48 -62.78
N MET A 369 -24.34 -2.56 -61.44
CA MET A 369 -23.14 -2.17 -60.70
C MET A 369 -21.99 -3.18 -60.88
N PHE A 370 -20.74 -2.70 -60.80
CA PHE A 370 -19.56 -3.56 -60.71
C PHE A 370 -19.56 -4.31 -59.36
N PRO A 371 -19.35 -5.64 -59.37
CA PRO A 371 -19.28 -6.46 -58.14
C PRO A 371 -18.35 -5.89 -57.06
N LEU A 372 -17.13 -5.50 -57.44
CA LEU A 372 -16.14 -4.89 -56.53
C LEU A 372 -16.67 -3.62 -55.83
N VAL A 373 -17.31 -2.72 -56.60
CA VAL A 373 -17.87 -1.47 -56.07
C VAL A 373 -19.05 -1.77 -55.15
N HIS A 374 -19.88 -2.75 -55.50
CA HIS A 374 -20.97 -3.18 -54.64
C HIS A 374 -20.44 -3.73 -53.30
N TYR A 375 -19.48 -4.65 -53.36
CA TYR A 375 -18.93 -5.31 -52.17
C TYR A 375 -18.32 -4.31 -51.19
N VAL A 376 -17.35 -3.50 -51.62
CA VAL A 376 -16.60 -2.55 -50.77
C VAL A 376 -17.52 -1.52 -50.10
N MET A 377 -18.56 -1.07 -50.82
CA MET A 377 -19.50 -0.06 -50.31
C MET A 377 -20.60 -0.64 -49.43
N HIS A 378 -21.19 -1.76 -49.85
CA HIS A 378 -22.47 -2.27 -49.33
C HIS A 378 -22.40 -3.75 -48.99
N GLY A 379 -21.95 -4.58 -49.94
CA GLY A 379 -22.09 -6.02 -49.86
C GLY A 379 -21.51 -6.67 -48.62
N TRP A 380 -20.33 -6.26 -48.15
CA TRP A 380 -19.77 -6.85 -46.94
C TRP A 380 -20.53 -6.47 -45.66
N ARG A 381 -21.18 -5.30 -45.64
CA ARG A 381 -22.07 -4.88 -44.53
C ARG A 381 -23.44 -5.55 -44.61
N GLU A 382 -23.76 -6.18 -45.73
CA GLU A 382 -24.98 -6.95 -45.99
C GLU A 382 -24.76 -8.47 -45.86
N GLY A 383 -23.61 -8.91 -45.33
CA GLY A 383 -23.26 -10.33 -45.17
C GLY A 383 -23.00 -11.08 -46.48
N ARG A 384 -22.64 -10.36 -47.55
CA ARG A 384 -22.40 -10.97 -48.88
C ARG A 384 -20.94 -11.36 -49.07
N ASP A 385 -20.68 -12.63 -49.28
CA ASP A 385 -19.35 -13.20 -49.49
C ASP A 385 -18.72 -12.71 -50.82
N PRO A 386 -17.42 -12.34 -50.84
CA PRO A 386 -16.72 -11.97 -52.08
C PRO A 386 -16.30 -13.20 -52.91
N HIS A 387 -16.20 -14.37 -52.27
CA HIS A 387 -15.63 -15.58 -52.85
C HIS A 387 -16.08 -16.82 -52.05
N PRO A 388 -16.31 -18.00 -52.66
CA PRO A 388 -16.76 -19.22 -51.95
C PRO A 388 -15.83 -19.72 -50.84
N LEU A 389 -14.55 -19.32 -50.88
CA LEU A 389 -13.53 -19.68 -49.88
C LEU A 389 -13.26 -18.58 -48.84
N PHE A 390 -14.08 -17.52 -48.83
CA PHE A 390 -13.97 -16.41 -47.88
C PHE A 390 -15.36 -16.03 -47.35
N PRO A 391 -15.92 -16.80 -46.40
CA PRO A 391 -17.21 -16.49 -45.76
C PRO A 391 -17.09 -15.24 -44.89
N ASN A 392 -17.73 -14.15 -45.29
CA ASN A 392 -17.63 -12.82 -44.66
C ASN A 392 -18.13 -12.83 -43.21
N ASP A 393 -19.33 -13.36 -42.98
CA ASP A 393 -19.95 -13.38 -41.66
C ASP A 393 -19.16 -14.26 -40.68
N TRP A 394 -18.60 -15.37 -41.18
CA TRP A 394 -17.70 -16.21 -40.37
C TRP A 394 -16.40 -15.48 -40.06
N TYR A 395 -15.76 -14.85 -41.05
CA TYR A 395 -14.52 -14.09 -40.83
C TYR A 395 -14.73 -12.95 -39.83
N LEU A 396 -15.84 -12.22 -39.91
CA LEU A 396 -16.19 -11.17 -38.94
C LEU A 396 -16.58 -11.72 -37.56
N ALA A 397 -17.23 -12.88 -37.48
CA ALA A 397 -17.51 -13.54 -36.21
C ALA A 397 -16.23 -14.02 -35.50
N GLN A 398 -15.22 -14.47 -36.25
CA GLN A 398 -13.90 -14.79 -35.69
C GLN A 398 -13.03 -13.54 -35.43
N ASN A 399 -13.34 -12.40 -36.06
CA ASN A 399 -12.56 -11.17 -35.99
C ASN A 399 -13.44 -9.92 -35.69
N PRO A 400 -14.03 -9.82 -34.48
CA PRO A 400 -14.94 -8.73 -34.12
C PRO A 400 -14.25 -7.37 -33.97
N ASP A 401 -12.93 -7.35 -33.81
CA ASP A 401 -12.11 -6.14 -33.87
C ASP A 401 -12.23 -5.44 -35.24
N VAL A 402 -12.36 -6.21 -36.32
CA VAL A 402 -12.60 -5.71 -37.68
C VAL A 402 -13.99 -5.07 -37.80
N VAL A 403 -15.00 -5.62 -37.11
CA VAL A 403 -16.35 -5.04 -37.03
C VAL A 403 -16.33 -3.69 -36.29
N ALA A 404 -15.60 -3.60 -35.17
CA ALA A 404 -15.54 -2.39 -34.35
C ALA A 404 -14.89 -1.19 -35.07
N HIS A 405 -13.91 -1.44 -35.94
CA HIS A 405 -13.20 -0.38 -36.66
C HIS A 405 -13.91 0.06 -37.95
N GLY A 406 -14.64 -0.83 -38.64
CA GLY A 406 -15.63 -0.53 -39.69
C GLY A 406 -15.13 0.16 -40.99
N GLN A 407 -13.82 0.42 -41.10
CA GLN A 407 -13.19 1.22 -42.18
C GLN A 407 -12.78 0.41 -43.42
N LEU A 408 -12.36 -0.85 -43.24
CA LEU A 408 -12.00 -1.78 -44.33
C LEU A 408 -13.08 -2.84 -44.53
N SER A 409 -13.12 -3.44 -45.72
CA SER A 409 -13.89 -4.67 -45.93
C SER A 409 -13.19 -5.87 -45.26
N PRO A 410 -13.91 -6.97 -44.93
CA PRO A 410 -13.32 -8.15 -44.30
C PRO A 410 -12.20 -8.75 -45.16
N LEU A 411 -12.40 -8.80 -46.47
CA LEU A 411 -11.39 -9.26 -47.42
C LEU A 411 -10.21 -8.28 -47.57
N ASP A 412 -10.44 -6.96 -47.57
CA ASP A 412 -9.34 -5.98 -47.55
C ASP A 412 -8.48 -6.15 -46.30
N HIS A 413 -9.12 -6.24 -45.13
CA HIS A 413 -8.43 -6.49 -43.88
C HIS A 413 -7.61 -7.79 -43.96
N TYR A 414 -8.20 -8.88 -44.48
CA TYR A 414 -7.49 -10.15 -44.63
C TYR A 414 -6.25 -10.02 -45.51
N LEU A 415 -6.38 -9.44 -46.71
CA LEU A 415 -5.30 -9.30 -47.69
C LEU A 415 -4.17 -8.37 -47.21
N MET A 416 -4.51 -7.30 -46.50
CA MET A 416 -3.53 -6.33 -45.99
C MET A 416 -2.84 -6.80 -44.70
N HIS A 417 -3.59 -7.42 -43.79
CA HIS A 417 -3.19 -7.67 -42.40
C HIS A 417 -3.44 -9.12 -41.98
N GLY A 418 -4.66 -9.64 -42.20
CA GLY A 418 -5.13 -10.86 -41.54
C GLY A 418 -4.30 -12.11 -41.80
N TRP A 419 -3.85 -12.35 -43.04
CA TRP A 419 -3.03 -13.53 -43.32
C TRP A 419 -1.63 -13.46 -42.67
N LYS A 420 -1.07 -12.25 -42.54
CA LYS A 420 0.23 -12.01 -41.86
C LYS A 420 0.12 -12.13 -40.35
N GLU A 421 -1.06 -11.82 -39.81
CA GLU A 421 -1.45 -12.05 -38.42
C GLU A 421 -1.86 -13.51 -38.15
N GLY A 422 -1.82 -14.39 -39.18
CA GLY A 422 -2.20 -15.79 -39.06
C GLY A 422 -3.70 -16.03 -38.88
N ARG A 423 -4.56 -15.02 -39.08
CA ARG A 423 -6.03 -15.15 -39.01
C ARG A 423 -6.50 -16.08 -40.12
N TRP A 424 -7.44 -16.96 -39.82
CA TRP A 424 -7.94 -17.91 -40.81
C TRP A 424 -8.97 -17.22 -41.73
N PRO A 425 -8.90 -17.39 -43.06
CA PRO A 425 -9.89 -16.84 -44.00
C PRO A 425 -11.21 -17.62 -44.00
N ASN A 426 -11.16 -18.91 -43.63
CA ASN A 426 -12.29 -19.83 -43.54
C ASN A 426 -11.93 -20.96 -42.55
N PRO A 427 -12.89 -21.74 -42.01
CA PRO A 427 -12.63 -22.76 -40.99
C PRO A 427 -11.82 -23.98 -41.47
N LEU A 428 -11.50 -24.07 -42.77
CA LEU A 428 -10.83 -25.21 -43.39
C LEU A 428 -9.44 -24.86 -43.94
N PHE A 429 -8.94 -23.65 -43.67
CA PHE A 429 -7.64 -23.19 -44.17
C PHE A 429 -6.90 -22.40 -43.09
N ASN A 430 -5.80 -22.95 -42.58
CA ASN A 430 -4.90 -22.27 -41.65
C ASN A 430 -3.69 -21.71 -42.42
N PRO A 431 -3.56 -20.38 -42.60
CA PRO A 431 -2.45 -19.78 -43.34
C PRO A 431 -1.09 -20.09 -42.73
N ARG A 432 -1.02 -20.17 -41.39
CA ARG A 432 0.22 -20.42 -40.66
C ARG A 432 0.71 -21.85 -40.87
N SER A 433 -0.16 -22.85 -40.68
CA SER A 433 0.20 -24.25 -40.97
C SER A 433 0.54 -24.49 -42.44
N TYR A 434 -0.02 -23.70 -43.36
CA TYR A 434 0.35 -23.73 -44.77
C TYR A 434 1.76 -23.16 -45.00
N LEU A 435 2.10 -22.00 -44.43
CA LEU A 435 3.44 -21.41 -44.53
C LEU A 435 4.51 -22.26 -43.86
N GLU A 436 4.27 -22.75 -42.64
CA GLU A 436 5.19 -23.62 -41.90
C GLU A 436 5.47 -24.94 -42.67
N ARG A 437 4.49 -25.45 -43.42
CA ARG A 437 4.64 -26.64 -44.27
C ARG A 437 5.28 -26.34 -45.63
N TYR A 438 5.18 -25.09 -46.11
CA TYR A 438 5.67 -24.64 -47.40
C TYR A 438 6.52 -23.35 -47.28
N PRO A 439 7.75 -23.44 -46.73
CA PRO A 439 8.60 -22.25 -46.51
C PRO A 439 9.02 -21.52 -47.79
N ASP A 440 8.85 -22.13 -48.96
CA ASP A 440 9.04 -21.49 -50.26
C ASP A 440 7.96 -20.44 -50.57
N VAL A 441 6.75 -20.62 -50.03
CA VAL A 441 5.65 -19.64 -50.10
C VAL A 441 5.89 -18.49 -49.11
N GLU A 442 6.40 -18.82 -47.92
CA GLU A 442 6.76 -17.85 -46.88
C GLU A 442 7.89 -16.93 -47.36
N ALA A 443 8.96 -17.52 -47.92
CA ALA A 443 10.08 -16.78 -48.49
C ALA A 443 9.72 -15.94 -49.73
N ALA A 444 8.58 -16.23 -50.39
CA ALA A 444 8.04 -15.44 -51.48
C ALA A 444 7.07 -14.32 -51.01
N GLU A 445 6.82 -14.20 -49.71
CA GLU A 445 5.79 -13.32 -49.10
C GLU A 445 4.40 -13.46 -49.78
N PHE A 446 4.08 -14.65 -50.28
CA PHE A 446 2.86 -14.88 -51.05
C PHE A 446 1.69 -15.22 -50.12
N GLU A 447 0.56 -14.53 -50.27
CA GLU A 447 -0.64 -14.77 -49.44
C GLU A 447 -1.09 -16.25 -49.53
N PRO A 448 -1.11 -17.02 -48.42
CA PRO A 448 -1.27 -18.48 -48.44
C PRO A 448 -2.51 -19.03 -49.16
N LEU A 449 -3.69 -18.46 -48.96
CA LEU A 449 -4.91 -18.95 -49.59
C LEU A 449 -4.92 -18.63 -51.10
N THR A 450 -4.48 -17.42 -51.48
CA THR A 450 -4.26 -17.03 -52.88
C THR A 450 -3.21 -17.94 -53.54
N HIS A 451 -2.11 -18.24 -52.85
CA HIS A 451 -1.09 -19.18 -53.34
C HIS A 451 -1.70 -20.56 -53.59
N PHE A 452 -2.48 -21.06 -52.63
CA PHE A 452 -3.11 -22.37 -52.74
C PHE A 452 -4.10 -22.47 -53.90
N ILE A 453 -4.92 -21.43 -54.11
CA ILE A 453 -5.89 -21.33 -55.21
C ILE A 453 -5.20 -21.25 -56.58
N LEU A 454 -4.10 -20.50 -56.68
CA LEU A 454 -3.43 -20.24 -57.97
C LEU A 454 -2.45 -21.34 -58.39
N TYR A 455 -1.77 -21.96 -57.43
CA TYR A 455 -0.65 -22.88 -57.67
C TYR A 455 -0.75 -24.15 -56.84
N GLY A 456 -1.11 -24.03 -55.55
CA GLY A 456 -1.02 -25.14 -54.60
C GLY A 456 -1.75 -26.42 -55.01
N GLU A 457 -3.00 -26.33 -55.49
CA GLU A 457 -3.70 -27.54 -55.99
C GLU A 457 -3.02 -28.15 -57.22
N GLY A 458 -2.56 -27.32 -58.17
CA GLY A 458 -1.87 -27.77 -59.39
C GLY A 458 -0.48 -28.35 -59.15
N GLU A 459 0.18 -27.92 -58.06
CA GLU A 459 1.47 -28.42 -57.57
C GLU A 459 1.32 -29.66 -56.67
N GLY A 460 0.09 -30.07 -56.34
CA GLY A 460 -0.18 -31.21 -55.46
C GLY A 460 0.09 -30.93 -53.98
N ARG A 461 0.06 -29.66 -53.54
CA ARG A 461 0.21 -29.28 -52.13
C ARG A 461 -1.02 -29.74 -51.34
N GLU A 462 -0.78 -30.42 -50.23
CA GLU A 462 -1.82 -30.88 -49.31
C GLU A 462 -2.33 -29.74 -48.41
N LEU A 463 -3.63 -29.79 -48.09
CA LEU A 463 -4.24 -29.04 -46.99
C LEU A 463 -4.14 -29.83 -45.70
N THR A 464 -3.51 -29.24 -44.68
CA THR A 464 -3.56 -29.74 -43.30
C THR A 464 -4.80 -29.17 -42.61
N ILE A 465 -5.83 -30.00 -42.44
CA ILE A 465 -7.03 -29.69 -41.66
C ILE A 465 -7.03 -30.61 -40.44
N ASP A 466 -6.64 -30.06 -39.29
CA ASP A 466 -6.49 -30.81 -38.06
C ASP A 466 -7.84 -31.40 -37.61
N GLY A 467 -7.82 -32.68 -37.22
CA GLY A 467 -9.00 -33.44 -36.80
C GLY A 467 -9.85 -34.05 -37.91
N TRP A 468 -9.60 -33.76 -39.20
CA TRP A 468 -10.50 -34.13 -40.31
C TRP A 468 -9.95 -35.17 -41.31
N SER A 469 -8.73 -35.69 -41.10
CA SER A 469 -8.02 -36.53 -42.08
C SER A 469 -8.81 -37.73 -42.60
N GLN A 470 -9.65 -38.35 -41.77
CA GLN A 470 -10.46 -39.51 -42.16
C GLN A 470 -11.66 -39.12 -43.03
N VAL A 471 -12.41 -38.08 -42.66
CA VAL A 471 -13.61 -37.62 -43.38
C VAL A 471 -13.24 -36.97 -44.72
N LEU A 472 -12.12 -36.26 -44.76
CA LEU A 472 -11.61 -35.65 -45.99
C LEU A 472 -11.13 -36.70 -47.00
N GLN A 473 -10.58 -37.84 -46.56
CA GLN A 473 -10.20 -38.95 -47.44
C GLN A 473 -11.42 -39.54 -48.17
N ASP A 474 -12.57 -39.67 -47.48
CA ASP A 474 -13.80 -40.18 -48.11
C ASP A 474 -14.39 -39.19 -49.12
N VAL A 475 -14.41 -37.88 -48.80
CA VAL A 475 -14.98 -36.83 -49.68
C VAL A 475 -14.07 -36.48 -50.87
N ALA A 476 -12.74 -36.58 -50.72
CA ALA A 476 -11.76 -36.32 -51.80
C ALA A 476 -11.84 -37.31 -52.98
N THR A 477 -12.58 -38.41 -52.86
CA THR A 477 -12.81 -39.35 -53.97
C THR A 477 -13.63 -38.78 -55.14
N GLN A 478 -14.18 -37.56 -55.00
CA GLN A 478 -15.07 -36.93 -56.01
C GLN A 478 -14.55 -35.60 -56.59
N GLY A 479 -13.38 -35.10 -56.16
CA GLY A 479 -12.78 -33.87 -56.69
C GLY A 479 -11.54 -33.43 -55.92
N GLY A 480 -10.79 -32.48 -56.48
CA GLY A 480 -9.56 -31.95 -55.86
C GLY A 480 -9.81 -31.22 -54.53
N PRO A 481 -8.75 -30.99 -53.73
CA PRO A 481 -8.84 -30.29 -52.44
C PRO A 481 -9.65 -28.99 -52.44
N LEU A 482 -9.56 -28.15 -53.47
CA LEU A 482 -10.34 -26.91 -53.58
C LEU A 482 -11.84 -27.20 -53.74
N HIS A 483 -12.20 -28.22 -54.51
CA HIS A 483 -13.60 -28.64 -54.69
C HIS A 483 -14.21 -29.15 -53.38
N VAL A 484 -13.45 -29.93 -52.61
CA VAL A 484 -13.86 -30.41 -51.28
C VAL A 484 -14.06 -29.24 -50.31
N MET A 485 -13.11 -28.30 -50.27
CA MET A 485 -13.19 -27.13 -49.39
C MET A 485 -14.40 -26.23 -49.73
N GLN A 486 -14.63 -25.94 -51.01
CA GLN A 486 -15.82 -25.19 -51.47
C GLN A 486 -17.14 -25.88 -51.09
N ARG A 487 -17.19 -27.21 -51.18
CA ARG A 487 -18.39 -28.00 -50.81
C ARG A 487 -18.66 -27.95 -49.31
N LEU A 488 -17.64 -28.16 -48.48
CA LEU A 488 -17.77 -28.17 -47.02
C LEU A 488 -18.07 -26.78 -46.43
N LEU A 489 -17.60 -25.69 -47.05
CA LEU A 489 -17.99 -24.33 -46.64
C LEU A 489 -19.44 -23.98 -47.00
N ARG A 490 -19.99 -24.61 -48.05
CA ARG A 490 -21.37 -24.38 -48.50
C ARG A 490 -22.39 -25.28 -47.78
N GLU A 491 -22.01 -26.52 -47.49
CA GLU A 491 -22.81 -27.53 -46.81
C GLU A 491 -21.99 -28.11 -45.66
N PRO A 492 -21.82 -27.36 -44.54
CA PRO A 492 -21.03 -27.81 -43.40
C PRO A 492 -21.69 -29.03 -42.73
N PRO A 493 -20.93 -30.08 -42.37
CA PRO A 493 -21.45 -31.19 -41.58
C PRO A 493 -21.89 -30.74 -40.18
N ASP A 494 -22.87 -31.41 -39.59
CA ASP A 494 -23.40 -31.10 -38.25
C ASP A 494 -22.31 -31.17 -37.15
N ASP A 495 -21.25 -31.97 -37.38
CA ASP A 495 -20.12 -32.20 -36.46
C ASP A 495 -18.86 -31.34 -36.76
N LEU A 496 -19.02 -30.11 -37.29
CA LEU A 496 -17.88 -29.18 -37.37
C LEU A 496 -17.29 -28.93 -35.96
N PRO A 497 -15.97 -29.08 -35.75
CA PRO A 497 -15.34 -28.66 -34.51
C PRO A 497 -15.53 -27.16 -34.38
N GLN A 498 -16.15 -26.75 -33.28
CA GLN A 498 -16.15 -25.34 -32.90
C GLN A 498 -14.68 -24.92 -32.70
N PRO A 499 -14.24 -23.78 -33.24
CA PRO A 499 -12.91 -23.27 -32.96
C PRO A 499 -12.74 -23.09 -31.45
N PRO A 500 -11.52 -23.19 -30.90
CA PRO A 500 -11.29 -22.89 -29.50
C PRO A 500 -11.76 -21.46 -29.22
N SER A 501 -12.78 -21.31 -28.37
CA SER A 501 -13.22 -20.00 -27.93
C SER A 501 -12.14 -19.40 -27.05
N PHE A 502 -11.24 -18.60 -27.63
CA PHE A 502 -10.55 -17.57 -26.88
C PHE A 502 -11.65 -16.66 -26.33
N GLY A 503 -11.90 -16.79 -25.04
CA GLY A 503 -13.09 -16.27 -24.39
C GLY A 503 -13.26 -14.79 -24.68
N GLN A 504 -14.37 -14.45 -25.34
CA GLN A 504 -15.03 -13.15 -25.12
C GLN A 504 -15.73 -13.14 -23.77
N ASP A 505 -15.01 -13.53 -22.72
CA ASP A 505 -15.16 -12.81 -21.49
C ASP A 505 -14.56 -11.43 -21.79
N GLU A 506 -15.41 -10.51 -22.23
CA GLU A 506 -15.24 -9.13 -21.79
C GLU A 506 -15.13 -9.22 -20.27
N VAL A 507 -13.90 -9.25 -19.76
CA VAL A 507 -13.59 -8.97 -18.38
C VAL A 507 -13.97 -7.50 -18.25
N PRO A 508 -15.14 -7.12 -17.71
CA PRO A 508 -15.45 -5.70 -17.57
C PRO A 508 -14.31 -5.04 -16.80
N ILE A 509 -14.11 -3.74 -17.02
CA ILE A 509 -13.10 -2.95 -16.28
C ILE A 509 -13.34 -3.04 -14.74
N SER A 510 -14.52 -3.50 -14.31
CA SER A 510 -14.90 -3.79 -12.93
C SER A 510 -14.98 -5.29 -12.55
N ALA A 511 -14.44 -6.22 -13.36
CA ALA A 511 -14.51 -7.65 -13.04
C ALA A 511 -13.71 -7.97 -11.78
N PRO A 512 -14.26 -8.73 -10.82
CA PRO A 512 -13.48 -9.21 -9.69
C PRO A 512 -12.30 -10.03 -10.19
N TRP A 513 -11.19 -10.00 -9.45
CA TRP A 513 -10.10 -10.95 -9.67
C TRP A 513 -10.64 -12.37 -9.44
N PRO A 514 -10.18 -13.38 -10.22
CA PRO A 514 -10.54 -14.76 -9.95
C PRO A 514 -10.19 -15.11 -8.49
N PRO A 515 -10.98 -15.98 -7.83
CA PRO A 515 -10.60 -16.48 -6.51
C PRO A 515 -9.22 -17.13 -6.61
N THR A 516 -8.42 -17.04 -5.53
CA THR A 516 -7.16 -17.78 -5.44
C THR A 516 -7.44 -19.25 -5.79
N PRO A 517 -6.76 -19.85 -6.77
CA PRO A 517 -7.11 -21.18 -7.25
C PRO A 517 -7.05 -22.22 -6.14
N ALA A 518 -7.85 -23.29 -6.28
CA ALA A 518 -8.06 -24.31 -5.26
C ALA A 518 -6.84 -25.21 -4.93
N ASP A 519 -5.64 -24.85 -5.42
CA ASP A 519 -4.37 -25.57 -5.24
C ASP A 519 -3.70 -25.26 -3.88
N ASP A 520 -4.50 -25.01 -2.83
CA ASP A 520 -4.09 -24.63 -1.46
C ASP A 520 -3.15 -23.42 -1.31
N PHE A 521 -2.83 -22.67 -2.37
CA PHE A 521 -1.96 -21.50 -2.24
C PHE A 521 -2.65 -20.38 -1.45
N TRP A 522 -1.93 -19.89 -0.43
CA TRP A 522 -2.33 -18.79 0.41
C TRP A 522 -1.10 -17.94 0.76
N PRO A 523 -1.18 -16.60 0.75
CA PRO A 523 -0.10 -15.76 1.25
C PRO A 523 0.22 -16.09 2.72
N THR A 524 1.50 -15.95 3.08
CA THR A 524 1.99 -16.14 4.46
C THR A 524 1.21 -15.25 5.43
N GLN A 525 1.14 -15.66 6.70
CA GLN A 525 0.43 -14.87 7.71
C GLN A 525 0.98 -13.43 7.80
N THR A 526 2.31 -13.26 7.77
CA THR A 526 2.98 -11.94 7.76
C THR A 526 2.58 -11.09 6.56
N MET A 527 2.57 -11.65 5.35
CA MET A 527 2.10 -10.96 4.14
C MET A 527 0.62 -10.60 4.25
N ARG A 528 -0.20 -11.46 4.85
CA ARG A 528 -1.63 -11.18 5.03
C ARG A 528 -1.89 -10.05 6.01
N GLU A 529 -1.32 -10.12 7.22
CA GLU A 529 -1.48 -9.08 8.23
C GLU A 529 -1.03 -7.72 7.68
N MET A 530 0.12 -7.67 6.99
CA MET A 530 0.61 -6.45 6.36
C MET A 530 -0.37 -5.87 5.32
N ILE A 531 -0.95 -6.69 4.43
CA ILE A 531 -1.96 -6.21 3.47
C ILE A 531 -3.22 -5.70 4.20
N ALA A 532 -3.76 -6.48 5.14
CA ALA A 532 -4.98 -6.10 5.88
C ALA A 532 -4.80 -4.79 6.66
N GLU A 533 -3.68 -4.65 7.38
CA GLU A 533 -3.40 -3.50 8.25
C GLU A 533 -2.99 -2.23 7.48
N THR A 534 -2.43 -2.38 6.28
CA THR A 534 -1.86 -1.25 5.51
C THR A 534 -2.74 -0.82 4.33
N TYR A 535 -3.35 -1.76 3.61
CA TYR A 535 -4.07 -1.51 2.36
C TYR A 535 -5.53 -2.00 2.37
N GLY A 536 -5.92 -2.76 3.40
CA GLY A 536 -7.26 -3.34 3.55
C GLY A 536 -7.50 -4.60 2.70
N GLU A 537 -8.61 -5.27 2.98
CA GLU A 537 -8.93 -6.58 2.38
C GLU A 537 -9.09 -6.61 0.84
N PRO A 538 -9.58 -5.57 0.12
CA PRO A 538 -9.80 -5.65 -1.33
C PRO A 538 -8.53 -5.98 -2.15
N LEU A 539 -7.35 -5.67 -1.62
CA LEU A 539 -6.07 -5.98 -2.27
C LEU A 539 -5.74 -7.49 -2.25
N PHE A 540 -6.35 -8.29 -1.36
CA PHE A 540 -6.06 -9.70 -1.22
C PHE A 540 -6.34 -10.52 -2.47
N SER A 541 -7.48 -10.34 -3.11
CA SER A 541 -7.84 -11.16 -4.27
C SER A 541 -6.88 -10.92 -5.44
N ARG A 542 -6.47 -9.65 -5.66
CA ARG A 542 -5.49 -9.29 -6.68
C ARG A 542 -4.12 -9.90 -6.39
N ILE A 543 -3.53 -9.53 -5.25
CA ILE A 543 -2.16 -9.92 -4.93
C ILE A 543 -2.09 -11.45 -4.69
N GLY A 544 -3.05 -12.03 -3.97
CA GLY A 544 -3.16 -13.48 -3.78
C GLY A 544 -3.23 -14.26 -5.10
N TYR A 545 -4.02 -13.80 -6.07
CA TYR A 545 -4.09 -14.42 -7.39
C TYR A 545 -2.76 -14.29 -8.16
N LEU A 546 -2.16 -13.10 -8.24
CA LEU A 546 -0.88 -12.89 -8.94
C LEU A 546 0.25 -13.74 -8.34
N LEU A 547 0.33 -13.82 -7.01
CA LEU A 547 1.27 -14.69 -6.29
C LEU A 547 1.03 -16.17 -6.59
N SER A 548 -0.24 -16.60 -6.69
CA SER A 548 -0.61 -17.99 -7.00
C SER A 548 -0.18 -18.42 -8.40
N LEU A 549 -0.37 -17.56 -9.41
CA LEU A 549 0.10 -17.79 -10.77
C LEU A 549 1.62 -17.93 -10.80
N MET A 550 2.32 -17.03 -10.09
CA MET A 550 3.77 -17.03 -10.06
C MET A 550 4.34 -18.34 -9.50
N ILE A 551 3.71 -18.91 -8.46
CA ILE A 551 4.15 -20.16 -7.83
C ILE A 551 3.78 -21.37 -8.69
N ARG A 552 2.55 -21.42 -9.21
CA ARG A 552 2.09 -22.48 -10.13
C ARG A 552 3.01 -22.65 -11.35
N TRP A 553 3.45 -21.53 -11.92
CA TRP A 553 4.24 -21.51 -13.16
C TRP A 553 5.75 -21.34 -12.95
N GLN A 554 6.22 -21.31 -11.70
CA GLN A 554 7.64 -21.07 -11.36
C GLN A 554 8.59 -22.05 -12.07
N ASP A 555 8.29 -23.35 -12.01
CA ASP A 555 9.15 -24.39 -12.60
C ASP A 555 8.77 -24.74 -14.05
N ARG A 556 7.73 -24.09 -14.60
CA ARG A 556 7.14 -24.38 -15.93
C ARG A 556 6.92 -23.09 -16.74
N GLN A 557 7.77 -22.08 -16.58
CA GLN A 557 7.61 -20.78 -17.24
C GLN A 557 7.50 -20.86 -18.77
N GLY A 558 8.18 -21.82 -19.40
CA GLY A 558 8.10 -22.06 -20.85
C GLY A 558 6.71 -22.49 -21.35
N GLU A 559 5.88 -23.07 -20.46
CA GLU A 559 4.52 -23.51 -20.77
C GLU A 559 3.46 -22.44 -20.43
N PHE A 560 3.80 -21.48 -19.56
CA PHE A 560 2.89 -20.41 -19.16
C PHE A 560 2.37 -19.61 -20.36
N ALA A 561 3.21 -19.32 -21.36
CA ALA A 561 2.82 -18.55 -22.55
C ALA A 561 1.68 -19.18 -23.36
N SER A 562 1.50 -20.51 -23.26
CA SER A 562 0.41 -21.29 -23.86
C SER A 562 -0.75 -21.60 -22.91
N SER A 563 -0.73 -21.09 -21.68
CA SER A 563 -1.75 -21.40 -20.66
C SER A 563 -3.02 -20.55 -20.75
N GLU A 564 -4.10 -21.08 -20.19
CA GLU A 564 -5.34 -20.33 -19.98
C GLU A 564 -5.12 -19.14 -19.03
N ASP A 565 -4.33 -19.33 -17.95
CA ASP A 565 -3.98 -18.26 -17.00
C ASP A 565 -3.32 -17.05 -17.70
N CYS A 566 -2.36 -17.30 -18.60
CA CYS A 566 -1.71 -16.26 -19.39
C CYS A 566 -2.71 -15.54 -20.32
N SER A 567 -3.60 -16.31 -20.94
CA SER A 567 -4.64 -15.78 -21.84
C SER A 567 -5.62 -14.86 -21.09
N GLN A 568 -6.10 -15.28 -19.92
CA GLN A 568 -6.96 -14.49 -19.04
C GLN A 568 -6.25 -13.22 -18.54
N LEU A 569 -4.98 -13.34 -18.11
CA LEU A 569 -4.18 -12.20 -17.64
C LEU A 569 -3.96 -11.17 -18.76
N LEU A 570 -3.59 -11.61 -19.98
CA LEU A 570 -3.39 -10.74 -21.13
C LEU A 570 -4.68 -10.04 -21.58
N ALA A 571 -5.82 -10.72 -21.57
CA ALA A 571 -7.12 -10.10 -21.86
C ALA A 571 -7.40 -8.93 -20.89
N ARG A 572 -7.20 -9.16 -19.59
CA ARG A 572 -7.36 -8.13 -18.55
C ARG A 572 -6.38 -6.96 -18.72
N LEU A 573 -5.10 -7.26 -18.99
CA LEU A 573 -4.05 -6.25 -19.23
C LEU A 573 -4.40 -5.36 -20.43
N ARG A 574 -4.83 -5.93 -21.55
CA ARG A 574 -5.25 -5.18 -22.75
C ARG A 574 -6.42 -4.25 -22.46
N VAL A 575 -7.45 -4.73 -21.76
CA VAL A 575 -8.62 -3.92 -21.38
C VAL A 575 -8.19 -2.73 -20.51
N ARG A 576 -7.29 -2.94 -19.55
CA ARG A 576 -6.77 -1.86 -18.69
C ARG A 576 -5.89 -0.86 -19.43
N ALA A 577 -4.89 -1.35 -20.17
CA ALA A 577 -3.93 -0.48 -20.85
C ALA A 577 -4.58 0.42 -21.91
N ASN A 578 -5.63 -0.06 -22.59
CA ASN A 578 -6.37 0.71 -23.59
C ASN A 578 -7.49 1.60 -23.01
N ALA A 579 -7.85 1.45 -21.73
CA ALA A 579 -8.78 2.36 -21.06
C ALA A 579 -8.17 3.75 -20.78
N VAL A 580 -6.82 3.84 -20.79
CA VAL A 580 -6.06 5.06 -20.54
C VAL A 580 -5.26 5.42 -21.79
N ILE A 581 -5.79 6.32 -22.61
CA ILE A 581 -5.10 6.86 -23.79
C ILE A 581 -4.75 8.33 -23.52
N PRO A 582 -3.47 8.70 -23.35
CA PRO A 582 -3.05 10.10 -23.23
C PRO A 582 -3.39 10.91 -24.48
N ALA A 583 -3.69 12.20 -24.30
CA ALA A 583 -3.79 13.14 -25.43
C ALA A 583 -2.41 13.39 -26.05
N GLU A 584 -2.33 13.67 -27.35
CA GLU A 584 -1.06 13.77 -28.10
C GLU A 584 -0.07 14.83 -27.55
N ASP A 585 -0.58 15.91 -26.94
CA ASP A 585 0.23 16.99 -26.34
C ASP A 585 0.50 16.78 -24.82
N HIS A 586 0.14 15.63 -24.24
CA HIS A 586 0.17 15.42 -22.79
C HIS A 586 1.55 14.96 -22.28
N VAL A 587 2.05 15.62 -21.23
CA VAL A 587 3.31 15.29 -20.57
C VAL A 587 3.01 14.65 -19.20
N PRO A 588 3.14 13.31 -19.05
CA PRO A 588 2.79 12.62 -17.81
C PRO A 588 3.74 13.01 -16.67
N SER A 589 3.30 12.77 -15.44
CA SER A 589 4.11 13.01 -14.25
C SER A 589 5.30 12.05 -14.16
N ALA A 590 5.13 10.78 -14.61
CA ALA A 590 6.21 9.82 -14.71
C ALA A 590 6.22 9.00 -16.02
N THR A 591 7.39 8.49 -16.37
CA THR A 591 7.57 7.33 -17.26
C THR A 591 8.09 6.18 -16.43
N VAL A 592 7.31 5.10 -16.32
CA VAL A 592 7.76 3.85 -15.68
C VAL A 592 8.47 2.99 -16.71
N ILE A 593 9.77 2.76 -16.51
CA ILE A 593 10.60 1.92 -17.37
C ILE A 593 10.76 0.57 -16.69
N ILE A 594 10.31 -0.47 -17.38
CA ILE A 594 10.43 -1.86 -16.96
C ILE A 594 11.47 -2.53 -17.86
N PRO A 595 12.73 -2.69 -17.42
CA PRO A 595 13.74 -3.40 -18.18
C PRO A 595 13.47 -4.90 -18.15
N VAL A 596 13.47 -5.56 -19.32
CA VAL A 596 13.22 -6.99 -19.48
C VAL A 596 14.30 -7.67 -20.32
N TYR A 597 14.59 -8.93 -19.98
CA TYR A 597 15.37 -9.86 -20.79
C TYR A 597 14.91 -11.29 -20.45
N ASN A 598 13.93 -11.77 -21.22
CA ASN A 598 13.07 -12.91 -20.90
C ASN A 598 12.24 -12.70 -19.61
N ASN A 599 11.69 -13.80 -19.07
CA ASN A 599 10.81 -13.85 -17.91
C ASN A 599 9.47 -13.15 -18.17
N VAL A 600 8.78 -13.58 -19.23
CA VAL A 600 7.46 -13.03 -19.60
C VAL A 600 6.42 -13.15 -18.49
N LEU A 601 6.47 -14.21 -17.67
CA LEU A 601 5.56 -14.39 -16.53
C LEU A 601 5.69 -13.22 -15.54
N ASP A 602 6.89 -13.00 -15.01
CA ASP A 602 7.16 -11.94 -14.04
C ASP A 602 6.77 -10.56 -14.63
N THR A 603 7.12 -10.32 -15.90
CA THR A 603 6.77 -9.09 -16.65
C THR A 603 5.25 -8.84 -16.71
N LEU A 604 4.44 -9.85 -17.03
CA LEU A 604 2.98 -9.69 -17.09
C LEU A 604 2.36 -9.52 -15.70
N LEU A 605 2.91 -10.16 -14.66
CA LEU A 605 2.47 -9.97 -13.28
C LEU A 605 2.79 -8.56 -12.76
N CYS A 606 3.98 -8.03 -13.08
CA CYS A 606 4.37 -6.65 -12.78
C CYS A 606 3.39 -5.64 -13.41
N LEU A 607 3.16 -5.74 -14.72
CA LEU A 607 2.17 -4.92 -15.43
C LEU A 607 0.76 -5.03 -14.82
N ALA A 608 0.36 -6.23 -14.39
CA ALA A 608 -0.96 -6.48 -13.80
C ALA A 608 -1.13 -5.86 -12.40
N SER A 609 -0.04 -5.78 -11.62
CA SER A 609 -0.03 -5.08 -10.34
C SER A 609 -0.15 -3.56 -10.51
N LEU A 610 0.37 -3.02 -11.62
CA LEU A 610 0.52 -1.58 -11.89
C LEU A 610 -0.68 -0.96 -12.62
N LEU A 611 -1.28 -1.64 -13.61
CA LEU A 611 -2.36 -1.10 -14.44
C LEU A 611 -3.75 -1.07 -13.77
N GLU A 612 -3.86 -1.50 -12.52
CA GLU A 612 -5.09 -1.46 -11.73
C GLU A 612 -4.99 -0.60 -10.46
N LEU A 613 -4.08 0.38 -10.46
CA LEU A 613 -3.89 1.29 -9.33
C LEU A 613 -4.58 2.64 -9.58
N ASP A 614 -5.33 3.11 -8.58
CA ASP A 614 -5.88 4.45 -8.52
C ASP A 614 -4.82 5.42 -7.92
N GLU A 615 -3.75 5.69 -8.66
CA GLU A 615 -2.72 6.69 -8.30
C GLU A 615 -3.21 8.12 -8.60
N ARG A 616 -2.72 9.14 -7.88
CA ARG A 616 -3.03 10.55 -8.18
C ARG A 616 -2.19 11.10 -9.33
N HIS A 617 -0.97 10.60 -9.48
CA HIS A 617 -0.08 10.99 -10.57
C HIS A 617 -0.27 10.09 -11.79
N ASP A 618 -0.26 10.71 -12.96
CA ASP A 618 -0.35 10.04 -14.25
C ASP A 618 1.01 9.56 -14.76
N PHE A 619 0.99 8.47 -15.53
CA PHE A 619 2.21 7.84 -16.06
C PHE A 619 2.01 7.18 -17.43
N GLU A 620 3.10 7.05 -18.19
CA GLU A 620 3.22 6.06 -19.27
C GLU A 620 4.09 4.87 -18.79
N VAL A 621 4.00 3.72 -19.46
CA VAL A 621 4.88 2.57 -19.22
C VAL A 621 5.71 2.27 -20.46
N ILE A 622 7.03 2.17 -20.32
CA ILE A 622 7.94 1.63 -21.33
C ILE A 622 8.43 0.26 -20.87
N VAL A 623 8.03 -0.81 -21.56
CA VAL A 623 8.68 -2.12 -21.39
C VAL A 623 9.89 -2.15 -22.32
N ALA A 624 11.08 -2.05 -21.73
CA ALA A 624 12.35 -1.93 -22.42
C ALA A 624 13.00 -3.32 -22.56
N ASP A 625 12.95 -3.91 -23.75
CA ASP A 625 13.42 -5.27 -24.00
C ASP A 625 14.85 -5.30 -24.53
N ASP A 626 15.78 -5.87 -23.77
CA ASP A 626 17.20 -6.00 -24.11
C ASP A 626 17.51 -7.20 -25.05
N GLY A 627 16.56 -7.55 -25.91
CA GLY A 627 16.69 -8.61 -26.91
C GLY A 627 16.28 -9.99 -26.42
N SER A 628 15.16 -10.08 -25.69
CA SER A 628 14.54 -11.33 -25.20
C SER A 628 14.36 -12.37 -26.31
N SER A 629 14.49 -13.63 -25.92
CA SER A 629 14.39 -14.83 -26.78
C SER A 629 13.18 -15.71 -26.47
N ASP A 630 12.50 -15.48 -25.35
CA ASP A 630 11.25 -16.15 -24.97
C ASP A 630 10.01 -15.45 -25.57
N ALA A 631 8.82 -15.79 -25.06
CA ALA A 631 7.57 -15.22 -25.53
C ALA A 631 7.35 -13.73 -25.17
N THR A 632 8.28 -13.06 -24.46
CA THR A 632 8.13 -11.66 -24.02
C THR A 632 7.81 -10.73 -25.19
N ALA A 633 8.57 -10.81 -26.28
CA ALA A 633 8.37 -9.96 -27.45
C ALA A 633 6.98 -10.18 -28.11
N ALA A 634 6.53 -11.44 -28.17
CA ALA A 634 5.25 -11.79 -28.78
C ALA A 634 4.06 -11.37 -27.90
N LEU A 635 4.15 -11.53 -26.57
CA LEU A 635 3.03 -11.27 -25.68
C LEU A 635 2.93 -9.80 -25.26
N VAL A 636 4.03 -9.15 -24.86
CA VAL A 636 4.01 -7.77 -24.35
C VAL A 636 3.61 -6.77 -25.43
N THR A 637 4.06 -6.97 -26.68
CA THR A 637 3.65 -6.14 -27.83
C THR A 637 2.12 -6.08 -27.99
N THR A 638 1.39 -7.12 -27.58
CA THR A 638 -0.08 -7.17 -27.70
C THR A 638 -0.84 -6.43 -26.60
N VAL A 639 -0.18 -5.89 -25.57
CA VAL A 639 -0.86 -5.19 -24.47
C VAL A 639 -1.39 -3.83 -24.93
N GLY A 640 -0.55 -3.05 -25.62
CA GLY A 640 -0.92 -1.77 -26.24
C GLY A 640 -1.28 -0.65 -25.26
N GLY A 641 -1.97 0.37 -25.77
CA GLY A 641 -2.45 1.51 -24.98
C GLY A 641 -1.32 2.28 -24.30
N MET A 642 -1.44 2.53 -22.99
CA MET A 642 -0.41 3.21 -22.19
C MET A 642 0.89 2.41 -22.00
N VAL A 643 0.94 1.15 -22.44
CA VAL A 643 2.13 0.27 -22.37
C VAL A 643 2.83 0.23 -23.73
N ARG A 644 3.98 0.89 -23.82
CA ARG A 644 4.83 0.94 -25.00
C ARG A 644 5.97 -0.06 -24.90
N TYR A 645 5.96 -1.07 -25.77
CA TYR A 645 7.06 -2.02 -25.91
C TYR A 645 8.18 -1.41 -26.78
N VAL A 646 9.42 -1.41 -26.27
CA VAL A 646 10.61 -0.85 -26.92
C VAL A 646 11.73 -1.87 -26.87
N ARG A 647 12.10 -2.44 -28.03
CA ARG A 647 13.15 -3.46 -28.12
C ARG A 647 14.50 -2.88 -28.58
N GLN A 648 15.57 -3.20 -27.87
CA GLN A 648 16.93 -2.87 -28.26
C GLN A 648 17.39 -3.73 -29.45
N PRO A 649 18.24 -3.21 -30.36
CA PRO A 649 18.71 -3.96 -31.54
C PRO A 649 19.69 -5.10 -31.21
N ARG A 650 20.18 -5.16 -29.97
CA ARG A 650 21.06 -6.18 -29.39
C ARG A 650 20.99 -6.05 -27.87
N ASN A 651 21.43 -7.07 -27.14
CA ASN A 651 21.63 -6.97 -25.70
C ASN A 651 22.71 -5.92 -25.37
N LEU A 652 22.35 -4.92 -24.56
CA LEU A 652 23.19 -3.82 -24.09
C LEU A 652 23.54 -3.93 -22.60
N GLY A 653 22.95 -4.91 -21.90
CA GLY A 653 22.96 -5.03 -20.45
C GLY A 653 21.98 -4.05 -19.79
N PHE A 654 21.68 -4.28 -18.51
CA PHE A 654 20.71 -3.52 -17.72
C PHE A 654 20.90 -2.01 -17.85
N LEU A 655 22.12 -1.51 -17.62
CA LEU A 655 22.45 -0.09 -17.71
C LEU A 655 22.15 0.49 -19.11
N GLY A 656 22.56 -0.23 -20.16
CA GLY A 656 22.43 0.23 -21.55
C GLY A 656 20.98 0.28 -22.00
N ASN A 657 20.20 -0.72 -21.59
CA ASN A 657 18.76 -0.79 -21.85
C ASN A 657 18.00 0.32 -21.12
N CYS A 658 18.23 0.50 -19.81
CA CYS A 658 17.62 1.58 -19.02
C CYS A 658 17.96 2.97 -19.57
N ASN A 659 19.23 3.23 -19.92
CA ASN A 659 19.65 4.48 -20.54
C ASN A 659 18.99 4.71 -21.91
N GLY A 660 18.88 3.67 -22.75
CA GLY A 660 18.27 3.74 -24.08
C GLY A 660 16.74 3.93 -24.05
N ALA A 661 16.07 3.39 -23.03
CA ALA A 661 14.65 3.61 -22.79
C ALA A 661 14.37 5.01 -22.20
N ALA A 662 15.19 5.47 -21.25
CA ALA A 662 15.05 6.80 -20.64
C ALA A 662 15.26 7.94 -21.64
N ALA A 663 16.02 7.72 -22.72
CA ALA A 663 16.14 8.66 -23.84
C ALA A 663 14.83 8.84 -24.65
N GLN A 664 13.84 7.97 -24.46
CA GLN A 664 12.53 7.97 -25.13
C GLN A 664 11.36 8.26 -24.16
N ALA A 665 11.66 8.58 -22.90
CA ALA A 665 10.67 8.88 -21.88
C ALA A 665 10.06 10.27 -22.08
N LEU A 666 8.73 10.37 -21.93
CA LEU A 666 7.98 11.62 -22.03
C LEU A 666 7.74 12.28 -20.66
N GLY A 667 7.80 11.50 -19.58
CA GLY A 667 7.43 11.95 -18.23
C GLY A 667 8.42 12.90 -17.56
N LYS A 668 7.91 13.70 -16.63
CA LYS A 668 8.72 14.65 -15.83
C LYS A 668 9.72 13.93 -14.91
N THR A 669 9.38 12.72 -14.48
CA THR A 669 10.22 11.84 -13.65
C THR A 669 10.41 10.49 -14.34
N ILE A 670 11.64 9.97 -14.31
CA ILE A 670 11.96 8.60 -14.72
C ILE A 670 11.76 7.71 -13.50
N VAL A 671 10.94 6.66 -13.63
CA VAL A 671 10.81 5.61 -12.62
C VAL A 671 11.37 4.32 -13.21
N LEU A 672 12.33 3.72 -12.55
CA LEU A 672 12.85 2.40 -12.90
C LEU A 672 12.18 1.37 -12.00
N LEU A 673 11.55 0.37 -12.59
CA LEU A 673 10.83 -0.70 -11.89
C LEU A 673 11.23 -2.05 -12.50
N ASN A 674 11.87 -2.93 -11.73
CA ASN A 674 12.24 -4.25 -12.24
C ASN A 674 11.00 -5.09 -12.60
N ASN A 675 11.13 -5.97 -13.59
CA ASN A 675 10.03 -6.83 -14.03
C ASN A 675 9.68 -7.96 -13.04
N ASP A 676 10.55 -8.26 -12.09
CA ASP A 676 10.34 -9.23 -11.01
C ASP A 676 9.74 -8.58 -9.74
N THR A 677 8.85 -7.60 -9.93
CA THR A 677 8.18 -6.84 -8.86
C THR A 677 6.65 -6.90 -8.89
N LEU A 678 6.02 -6.66 -7.74
CA LEU A 678 4.59 -6.34 -7.60
C LEU A 678 4.43 -5.06 -6.79
N VAL A 679 3.73 -4.06 -7.34
CA VAL A 679 3.50 -2.76 -6.69
C VAL A 679 2.17 -2.74 -5.91
N PHE A 680 2.08 -1.89 -4.89
CA PHE A 680 0.85 -1.65 -4.11
C PHE A 680 0.24 -0.28 -4.39
N THR A 681 -1.01 -0.07 -3.98
CA THR A 681 -1.71 1.22 -4.15
C THR A 681 -1.00 2.34 -3.39
N GLY A 682 -0.78 3.47 -4.07
CA GLY A 682 -0.03 4.62 -3.57
C GLY A 682 1.48 4.54 -3.80
N TRP A 683 1.99 3.54 -4.54
CA TRP A 683 3.44 3.38 -4.73
C TRP A 683 4.07 4.51 -5.55
N LEU A 684 3.36 5.04 -6.54
CA LEU A 684 3.87 6.08 -7.42
C LEU A 684 3.74 7.43 -6.72
N ASP A 685 2.61 7.68 -6.09
CA ASP A 685 2.41 8.78 -5.14
C ASP A 685 3.54 8.86 -4.11
N GLY A 686 3.87 7.74 -3.46
CA GLY A 686 4.95 7.65 -2.48
C GLY A 686 6.36 7.90 -3.04
N LEU A 687 6.57 7.71 -4.34
CA LEU A 687 7.83 8.04 -5.04
C LEU A 687 7.89 9.50 -5.51
N LEU A 688 6.76 10.08 -5.93
CA LEU A 688 6.73 11.38 -6.60
C LEU A 688 6.48 12.56 -5.67
N ASP A 689 5.67 12.39 -4.61
CA ASP A 689 5.35 13.47 -3.67
C ASP A 689 6.59 14.11 -3.01
N PRO A 690 7.67 13.37 -2.64
CA PRO A 690 8.86 13.99 -2.03
C PRO A 690 9.57 15.02 -2.94
N PHE A 691 9.50 14.88 -4.27
CA PHE A 691 10.06 15.89 -5.20
C PHE A 691 9.27 17.20 -5.21
N GLN A 692 7.97 17.14 -4.87
CA GLN A 692 7.12 18.33 -4.75
C GLN A 692 7.31 19.01 -3.39
N GLN A 693 7.56 18.21 -2.34
CA GLN A 693 7.75 18.66 -0.97
C GLN A 693 9.17 19.21 -0.72
N PHE A 694 10.20 18.67 -1.37
CA PHE A 694 11.60 18.98 -1.10
C PHE A 694 12.39 19.21 -2.40
N SER A 695 12.70 20.47 -2.70
CA SER A 695 13.39 20.87 -3.95
C SER A 695 14.82 20.31 -4.13
N GLU A 696 15.46 19.85 -3.05
CA GLU A 696 16.83 19.29 -3.06
C GLU A 696 16.86 17.76 -3.29
N VAL A 697 15.72 17.09 -3.45
CA VAL A 697 15.68 15.62 -3.63
C VAL A 697 15.90 15.25 -5.09
N GLY A 698 16.87 14.36 -5.34
CA GLY A 698 17.22 13.90 -6.68
C GLY A 698 16.96 12.41 -6.95
N LEU A 699 16.76 11.59 -5.90
CA LEU A 699 16.30 10.21 -6.02
C LEU A 699 15.40 9.86 -4.84
N VAL A 700 14.32 9.13 -5.12
CA VAL A 700 13.47 8.46 -4.11
C VAL A 700 13.39 6.97 -4.45
N GLY A 701 13.51 6.09 -3.46
CA GLY A 701 13.32 4.64 -3.64
C GLY A 701 12.27 4.05 -2.72
N SER A 702 11.66 2.95 -3.16
CA SER A 702 10.61 2.25 -2.43
C SER A 702 11.13 1.37 -1.30
N LYS A 703 10.22 1.04 -0.37
CA LYS A 703 10.31 -0.10 0.54
C LYS A 703 10.19 -1.41 -0.22
N LEU A 704 11.26 -2.20 -0.19
CA LEU A 704 11.30 -3.51 -0.84
C LEU A 704 10.95 -4.59 0.18
N ILE A 705 10.06 -5.48 -0.21
CA ILE A 705 9.42 -6.48 0.63
C ILE A 705 9.67 -7.87 0.01
N ASN A 706 10.06 -8.82 0.85
CA ASN A 706 10.25 -10.21 0.46
C ASN A 706 8.89 -10.89 0.21
N TRP A 707 8.91 -12.00 -0.54
CA TRP A 707 7.70 -12.76 -0.88
C TRP A 707 6.91 -13.32 0.32
N ASP A 708 7.55 -13.45 1.48
CA ASP A 708 6.94 -13.88 2.74
C ASP A 708 6.36 -12.72 3.58
N GLY A 709 6.45 -11.48 3.10
CA GLY A 709 6.01 -10.27 3.80
C GLY A 709 7.05 -9.64 4.73
N THR A 710 8.21 -10.28 4.93
CA THR A 710 9.33 -9.67 5.66
C THR A 710 9.98 -8.56 4.83
N LEU A 711 10.74 -7.69 5.47
CA LEU A 711 11.41 -6.58 4.79
C LEU A 711 12.63 -7.07 3.99
N GLN A 712 12.77 -6.68 2.72
CA GLN A 712 14.00 -6.88 1.95
C GLN A 712 14.99 -5.73 2.18
N GLU A 713 14.49 -4.49 2.15
CA GLU A 713 15.28 -3.26 2.27
C GLU A 713 14.44 -2.06 2.74
N ALA A 714 14.91 -1.35 3.77
CA ALA A 714 14.43 -0.03 4.17
C ALA A 714 15.52 1.05 3.96
N GLY A 715 16.02 1.13 2.73
CA GLY A 715 17.22 1.84 2.33
C GLY A 715 18.51 1.05 2.54
N GLY A 716 19.53 1.35 1.74
CA GLY A 716 20.87 0.81 1.88
C GLY A 716 21.79 1.72 2.71
N ILE A 717 22.67 1.10 3.48
CA ILE A 717 23.80 1.72 4.20
C ILE A 717 25.09 1.30 3.50
N PHE A 718 26.00 2.24 3.26
CA PHE A 718 27.40 1.94 2.93
C PHE A 718 28.30 2.12 4.15
N TRP A 719 29.31 1.26 4.28
CA TRP A 719 30.33 1.35 5.31
C TRP A 719 31.64 1.89 4.75
N ARG A 720 32.51 2.37 5.63
CA ARG A 720 33.83 2.94 5.26
C ARG A 720 34.70 2.01 4.41
N ASP A 721 34.53 0.69 4.56
CA ASP A 721 35.25 -0.34 3.80
C ASP A 721 34.68 -0.57 2.39
N GLY A 722 33.57 0.10 2.02
CA GLY A 722 32.87 -0.06 0.75
C GLY A 722 31.86 -1.21 0.73
N SER A 723 31.67 -1.94 1.83
CA SER A 723 30.59 -2.92 1.94
C SER A 723 29.24 -2.23 2.10
N ALA A 724 28.17 -2.90 1.66
CA ALA A 724 26.80 -2.40 1.69
C ALA A 724 25.91 -3.29 2.57
N TRP A 725 24.92 -2.70 3.21
CA TRP A 725 23.94 -3.39 4.05
C TRP A 725 22.52 -2.86 3.77
N ASN A 726 21.66 -3.71 3.20
CA ASN A 726 20.23 -3.46 3.06
C ASN A 726 19.58 -3.43 4.46
N PHE A 727 19.21 -2.23 4.93
CA PHE A 727 18.77 -2.04 6.31
C PHE A 727 17.45 -2.77 6.59
N GLY A 728 17.39 -3.49 7.70
CA GLY A 728 16.20 -4.22 8.15
C GLY A 728 15.89 -5.54 7.43
N ARG A 729 16.78 -6.05 6.56
CA ARG A 729 16.58 -7.31 5.81
C ARG A 729 16.12 -8.47 6.72
N ASN A 730 15.06 -9.15 6.28
CA ASN A 730 14.35 -10.26 6.93
C ASN A 730 13.68 -9.93 8.28
N GLN A 731 13.43 -8.65 8.59
CA GLN A 731 12.70 -8.22 9.79
C GLN A 731 11.22 -7.92 9.49
N ASP A 732 10.41 -7.62 10.52
CA ASP A 732 9.00 -7.23 10.33
C ASP A 732 8.92 -5.89 9.58
N SER A 733 8.37 -5.93 8.37
CA SER A 733 8.24 -4.76 7.50
C SER A 733 7.31 -3.67 8.06
N ARG A 734 6.50 -3.95 9.09
CA ARG A 734 5.60 -2.99 9.75
C ARG A 734 6.25 -2.20 10.89
N ALA A 735 7.46 -2.56 11.29
CA ALA A 735 8.11 -1.97 12.45
C ALA A 735 8.40 -0.46 12.27
N PRO A 736 8.12 0.42 13.25
CA PRO A 736 8.37 1.86 13.20
C PRO A 736 9.69 2.32 12.55
N GLU A 737 10.80 1.67 12.86
CA GLU A 737 12.16 1.94 12.38
C GLU A 737 12.35 1.85 10.86
N PHE A 738 11.37 1.26 10.15
CA PHE A 738 11.34 1.12 8.69
C PHE A 738 10.24 1.94 8.02
N ASN A 739 9.40 2.66 8.77
CA ASN A 739 8.17 3.25 8.24
C ASN A 739 8.11 4.78 8.37
N TYR A 740 9.24 5.48 8.21
CA TYR A 740 9.29 6.94 8.00
C TYR A 740 10.21 7.31 6.81
N LEU A 741 9.96 8.48 6.21
CA LEU A 741 10.77 9.05 5.12
C LEU A 741 12.16 9.45 5.66
N LYS A 742 13.25 9.07 4.98
CA LYS A 742 14.62 9.38 5.48
C LYS A 742 15.67 9.43 4.38
N ASP A 743 16.78 10.13 4.64
CA ASP A 743 17.97 10.13 3.78
C ASP A 743 18.72 8.79 3.87
N VAL A 744 19.20 8.24 2.75
CA VAL A 744 19.88 6.93 2.68
C VAL A 744 21.06 6.95 1.72
N ASP A 745 21.98 5.98 1.82
CA ASP A 745 23.16 5.94 0.93
C ASP A 745 22.81 5.49 -0.48
N TYR A 746 21.83 4.61 -0.62
CA TYR A 746 21.21 4.25 -1.89
C TYR A 746 19.85 3.59 -1.61
N CYS A 747 19.08 3.42 -2.67
CA CYS A 747 18.00 2.44 -2.74
C CYS A 747 18.32 1.51 -3.90
N SER A 748 18.08 0.21 -3.74
CA SER A 748 18.27 -0.75 -4.82
C SER A 748 17.44 -0.38 -6.06
N GLY A 749 18.02 -0.49 -7.25
CA GLY A 749 17.40 -0.11 -8.54
C GLY A 749 16.12 -0.84 -8.94
N ALA A 750 15.59 -1.72 -8.08
CA ALA A 750 14.35 -2.46 -8.28
C ALA A 750 13.09 -1.59 -8.31
N SER A 751 13.08 -0.46 -7.58
CA SER A 751 12.01 0.55 -7.64
C SER A 751 12.54 1.91 -7.16
N ILE A 752 12.95 2.76 -8.11
CA ILE A 752 13.49 4.10 -7.85
C ILE A 752 12.95 5.15 -8.83
N ALA A 753 12.76 6.37 -8.35
CA ALA A 753 12.36 7.54 -9.13
C ALA A 753 13.46 8.61 -9.15
N ILE A 754 13.69 9.25 -10.29
CA ILE A 754 14.69 10.30 -10.53
C ILE A 754 14.09 11.35 -11.47
N PRO A 755 14.11 12.66 -11.16
CA PRO A 755 13.59 13.69 -12.07
C PRO A 755 14.31 13.66 -13.43
N ALA A 756 13.56 13.73 -14.52
CA ALA A 756 14.11 13.55 -15.87
C ALA A 756 15.08 14.67 -16.29
N SER A 757 15.05 15.83 -15.62
CA SER A 757 16.10 16.86 -15.71
C SER A 757 17.43 16.36 -15.12
N ILE A 758 17.41 15.88 -13.89
CA ILE A 758 18.60 15.42 -13.14
C ILE A 758 19.19 14.16 -13.78
N TRP A 759 18.35 13.23 -14.25
CA TRP A 759 18.80 12.05 -15.01
C TRP A 759 19.64 12.45 -16.24
N ARG A 760 19.18 13.45 -17.00
CA ARG A 760 19.91 13.99 -18.17
C ARG A 760 21.16 14.76 -17.79
N GLU A 761 21.12 15.54 -16.71
CA GLU A 761 22.27 16.28 -16.19
C GLU A 761 23.42 15.35 -15.79
N LEU A 762 23.09 14.26 -15.08
CA LEU A 762 24.08 13.27 -14.62
C LEU A 762 24.47 12.24 -15.69
N GLY A 763 23.83 12.25 -16.87
CA GLY A 763 24.12 11.33 -17.98
C GLY A 763 23.62 9.90 -17.78
N GLY A 764 22.59 9.68 -16.97
CA GLY A 764 22.03 8.35 -16.67
C GLY A 764 22.97 7.44 -15.87
N PHE A 765 22.87 6.12 -16.05
CA PHE A 765 23.78 5.17 -15.43
C PHE A 765 25.15 5.15 -16.10
N ASP A 766 26.21 5.12 -15.28
CA ASP A 766 27.59 5.17 -15.74
C ASP A 766 28.05 3.80 -16.28
N THR A 767 28.43 3.76 -17.56
CA THR A 767 28.89 2.55 -18.25
C THR A 767 30.11 1.86 -17.63
N MET A 768 30.82 2.51 -16.68
CA MET A 768 31.86 1.88 -15.84
C MET A 768 31.40 0.58 -15.16
N TYR A 769 30.11 0.44 -14.86
CA TYR A 769 29.53 -0.72 -14.18
C TYR A 769 28.81 -1.70 -15.14
N SER A 770 28.95 -1.53 -16.46
CA SER A 770 28.40 -2.47 -17.44
C SER A 770 28.92 -3.91 -17.20
N PRO A 771 28.06 -4.95 -17.26
CA PRO A 771 26.64 -4.91 -17.69
C PRO A 771 25.61 -4.59 -16.59
N ALA A 772 25.94 -4.78 -15.29
CA ALA A 772 25.05 -4.57 -14.15
C ALA A 772 25.81 -4.56 -12.80
N TYR A 773 25.10 -4.18 -11.73
CA TYR A 773 25.51 -4.01 -10.34
C TYR A 773 26.38 -2.77 -10.04
N CYS A 774 25.97 -2.05 -8.99
CA CYS A 774 26.53 -0.78 -8.45
C CYS A 774 26.14 0.50 -9.21
N GLU A 775 25.35 0.44 -10.27
CA GLU A 775 24.87 1.60 -11.02
C GLU A 775 23.90 2.51 -10.23
N ASP A 776 23.05 1.90 -9.41
CA ASP A 776 22.09 2.55 -8.51
C ASP A 776 22.81 3.28 -7.37
N SER A 777 23.77 2.60 -6.77
CA SER A 777 24.65 3.08 -5.72
C SER A 777 25.50 4.25 -6.23
N ASP A 778 26.17 4.09 -7.38
CA ASP A 778 26.96 5.16 -7.99
C ASP A 778 26.11 6.36 -8.40
N MET A 779 24.89 6.14 -8.91
CA MET A 779 23.93 7.22 -9.16
C MET A 779 23.63 8.00 -7.88
N ALA A 780 23.34 7.32 -6.77
CA ALA A 780 23.10 7.96 -5.48
C ALA A 780 24.32 8.75 -4.96
N PHE A 781 25.55 8.23 -5.11
CA PHE A 781 26.78 8.96 -4.78
C PHE A 781 27.02 10.17 -5.72
N ARG A 782 26.73 10.06 -7.03
CA ARG A 782 26.81 11.18 -7.98
C ARG A 782 25.80 12.28 -7.66
N LEU A 783 24.56 11.92 -7.36
CA LEU A 783 23.50 12.84 -6.92
C LEU A 783 23.95 13.65 -5.70
N ARG A 784 24.44 12.98 -4.65
CA ARG A 784 24.98 13.66 -3.45
C ARG A 784 26.17 14.55 -3.76
N LYS A 785 27.07 14.13 -4.66
CA LYS A 785 28.19 14.97 -5.11
C LYS A 785 27.73 16.22 -5.88
N ALA A 786 26.58 16.17 -6.55
CA ALA A 786 25.95 17.31 -7.22
C ALA A 786 25.11 18.19 -6.27
N GLY A 787 24.97 17.82 -4.99
CA GLY A 787 24.20 18.56 -3.99
C GLY A 787 22.76 18.06 -3.78
N TYR A 788 22.37 16.95 -4.43
CA TYR A 788 21.04 16.36 -4.29
C TYR A 788 20.95 15.30 -3.19
N ARG A 789 19.76 15.13 -2.61
CA ARG A 789 19.44 14.12 -1.59
C ARG A 789 18.92 12.83 -2.21
N THR A 790 19.11 11.73 -1.48
CA THR A 790 18.64 10.38 -1.82
C THR A 790 17.72 9.92 -0.69
N LEU A 791 16.43 9.75 -0.96
CA LEU A 791 15.43 9.39 0.05
C LEU A 791 14.91 7.97 -0.11
N TYR A 792 14.68 7.34 1.03
CA TYR A 792 13.84 6.15 1.17
C TYR A 792 12.40 6.57 1.52
N SER A 793 11.41 6.09 0.77
CA SER A 793 10.00 6.35 1.02
C SER A 793 9.23 5.06 1.34
N PRO A 794 8.75 4.86 2.59
CA PRO A 794 7.95 3.70 2.98
C PRO A 794 6.50 3.77 2.52
N ALA A 795 6.04 4.96 2.09
CA ALA A 795 4.74 5.13 1.45
C ALA A 795 4.70 4.43 0.07
N SER A 796 5.86 4.28 -0.58
CA SER A 796 6.02 3.42 -1.74
C SER A 796 6.50 2.04 -1.31
N ALA A 797 5.70 1.01 -1.54
CA ALA A 797 6.03 -0.36 -1.16
C ALA A 797 5.86 -1.33 -2.34
N VAL A 798 6.84 -2.21 -2.49
CA VAL A 798 7.00 -3.11 -3.64
C VAL A 798 7.47 -4.47 -3.15
N VAL A 799 6.81 -5.55 -3.58
CA VAL A 799 7.31 -6.92 -3.41
C VAL A 799 8.31 -7.20 -4.53
N HIS A 800 9.48 -7.77 -4.24
CA HIS A 800 10.54 -8.01 -5.24
C HIS A 800 11.14 -9.41 -5.12
N HIS A 801 11.38 -10.09 -6.24
CA HIS A 801 11.84 -11.48 -6.29
C HIS A 801 13.36 -11.57 -6.48
N GLU A 802 14.12 -11.19 -5.45
CA GLU A 802 15.59 -11.15 -5.53
C GLU A 802 16.22 -12.45 -6.05
N GLY A 803 16.82 -12.39 -7.25
CA GLY A 803 17.67 -13.45 -7.81
C GLY A 803 17.12 -14.24 -8.99
N ARG A 804 15.87 -14.04 -9.44
CA ARG A 804 15.34 -14.74 -10.64
C ARG A 804 15.96 -14.24 -11.94
N SER A 805 16.03 -12.93 -12.13
CA SER A 805 16.56 -12.28 -13.33
C SER A 805 18.07 -12.52 -13.57
N HIS A 806 18.84 -12.87 -12.54
CA HIS A 806 20.31 -12.89 -12.60
C HIS A 806 21.00 -14.11 -11.95
N GLY A 807 20.22 -15.08 -11.43
CA GLY A 807 20.73 -16.29 -10.77
C GLY A 807 21.21 -16.08 -9.32
N CYS A 808 21.55 -17.18 -8.65
CA CYS A 808 22.02 -17.18 -7.24
C CYS A 808 23.49 -17.60 -7.06
N ASP A 809 24.18 -18.01 -8.12
CA ASP A 809 25.60 -18.32 -8.06
C ASP A 809 26.44 -17.03 -8.15
N VAL A 810 27.50 -16.95 -7.34
CA VAL A 810 28.48 -15.84 -7.36
C VAL A 810 29.75 -16.23 -8.14
N ALA A 811 29.91 -17.52 -8.48
CA ALA A 811 31.02 -18.03 -9.25
C ALA A 811 30.79 -18.02 -10.78
N SER A 812 29.55 -17.77 -11.23
CA SER A 812 29.19 -17.68 -12.65
C SER A 812 27.99 -16.74 -12.88
N GLY A 813 27.83 -16.24 -14.11
CA GLY A 813 26.73 -15.34 -14.49
C GLY A 813 26.95 -13.86 -14.13
N VAL A 814 25.89 -13.06 -14.19
CA VAL A 814 25.96 -11.59 -14.05
C VAL A 814 26.39 -11.17 -12.64
N LYS A 815 26.07 -11.97 -11.60
CA LYS A 815 26.51 -11.71 -10.21
C LYS A 815 28.02 -11.76 -10.01
N ALA A 816 28.80 -12.40 -10.90
CA ALA A 816 30.26 -12.32 -10.84
C ALA A 816 30.80 -10.88 -11.03
N TYR A 817 30.05 -10.02 -11.74
CA TYR A 817 30.39 -8.60 -11.86
C TYR A 817 30.16 -7.83 -10.55
N GLN A 818 29.29 -8.29 -9.64
CA GLN A 818 29.01 -7.62 -8.36
C GLN A 818 30.30 -7.39 -7.56
N VAL A 819 31.14 -8.41 -7.40
CA VAL A 819 32.42 -8.30 -6.66
C VAL A 819 33.38 -7.33 -7.35
N THR A 820 33.48 -7.39 -8.67
CA THR A 820 34.38 -6.52 -9.46
C THR A 820 33.91 -5.06 -9.43
N ASN A 821 32.61 -4.83 -9.55
CA ASN A 821 32.01 -3.50 -9.57
C ASN A 821 31.94 -2.87 -8.17
N GLN A 822 31.77 -3.67 -7.11
CA GLN A 822 31.94 -3.21 -5.73
C GLN A 822 33.36 -2.69 -5.49
N GLN A 823 34.39 -3.38 -5.99
CA GLN A 823 35.76 -2.88 -5.90
C GLN A 823 35.95 -1.56 -6.69
N ARG A 824 35.38 -1.44 -7.90
CA ARG A 824 35.40 -0.17 -8.67
C ARG A 824 34.70 0.97 -7.94
N LEU A 825 33.54 0.70 -7.34
CA LEU A 825 32.77 1.67 -6.56
C LEU A 825 33.55 2.13 -5.33
N LEU A 826 34.15 1.19 -4.58
CA LEU A 826 35.05 1.50 -3.47
C LEU A 826 36.24 2.35 -3.94
N GLU A 827 36.93 1.98 -5.02
CA GLU A 827 38.09 2.73 -5.53
C GLU A 827 37.71 4.15 -5.97
N ARG A 828 36.55 4.33 -6.61
CA ARG A 828 36.01 5.63 -7.06
C ARG A 828 35.59 6.53 -5.90
N TRP A 829 34.95 5.95 -4.88
CA TRP A 829 34.31 6.70 -3.79
C TRP A 829 35.03 6.64 -2.46
N ARG A 830 36.20 5.99 -2.37
CA ARG A 830 37.07 5.92 -1.18
C ARG A 830 37.19 7.25 -0.40
N PRO A 831 37.46 8.42 -1.02
CA PRO A 831 37.59 9.67 -0.28
C PRO A 831 36.28 10.17 0.36
N VAL A 832 35.13 9.70 -0.14
CA VAL A 832 33.80 9.97 0.44
C VAL A 832 33.52 8.96 1.55
N LEU A 833 33.74 7.67 1.30
CA LEU A 833 33.55 6.60 2.30
C LEU A 833 34.43 6.77 3.54
N GLU A 834 35.69 7.21 3.36
CA GLU A 834 36.62 7.48 4.47
C GLU A 834 36.24 8.73 5.29
N ARG A 835 35.53 9.68 4.69
CA ARG A 835 35.15 10.97 5.31
C ARG A 835 33.77 10.92 5.95
N ASP A 836 32.79 10.34 5.26
CA ASP A 836 31.35 10.50 5.54
C ASP A 836 30.69 9.22 6.09
N HIS A 837 31.41 8.10 6.24
CA HIS A 837 30.84 6.82 6.68
C HIS A 837 31.54 6.22 7.90
N TYR A 838 30.76 5.49 8.70
CA TYR A 838 31.23 4.76 9.88
C TYR A 838 31.95 3.45 9.50
N PRO A 839 32.77 2.88 10.41
CA PRO A 839 33.20 1.48 10.30
C PRO A 839 32.00 0.53 10.23
N ASN A 840 32.23 -0.66 9.68
CA ASN A 840 31.19 -1.65 9.43
C ASN A 840 30.42 -2.03 10.71
N ALA A 841 29.09 -2.00 10.64
CA ALA A 841 28.17 -2.30 11.74
C ALA A 841 28.24 -1.37 12.97
N GLU A 842 29.02 -0.29 12.95
CA GLU A 842 29.06 0.70 14.03
C GLU A 842 28.05 1.83 13.81
N ASN A 843 27.45 2.35 14.89
CA ASN A 843 26.51 3.49 14.85
C ASN A 843 25.33 3.33 13.87
N VAL A 844 24.82 2.11 13.69
CA VAL A 844 23.74 1.75 12.75
C VAL A 844 22.55 2.71 12.81
N LEU A 845 22.14 3.14 14.01
CA LEU A 845 21.02 4.06 14.21
C LEU A 845 21.24 5.46 13.61
N ARG A 846 22.49 5.93 13.50
CA ARG A 846 22.87 7.19 12.84
C ARG A 846 23.27 7.01 11.37
N ALA A 847 23.55 5.77 10.94
CA ALA A 847 23.85 5.43 9.55
C ALA A 847 22.59 5.20 8.70
N ARG A 848 21.57 4.54 9.27
CA ARG A 848 20.31 4.11 8.60
C ARG A 848 19.46 5.23 7.99
N ASP A 849 19.71 6.47 8.41
CA ASP A 849 19.00 7.70 8.07
C ASP A 849 19.97 8.84 7.68
N ARG A 850 21.25 8.49 7.47
CA ARG A 850 22.37 9.42 7.22
C ARG A 850 22.40 10.62 8.17
N SER A 851 22.01 10.43 9.43
CA SER A 851 21.95 11.54 10.37
C SER A 851 23.33 12.01 10.85
N PHE A 852 24.31 11.11 11.03
CA PHE A 852 25.69 11.45 11.41
C PHE A 852 25.78 12.45 12.58
N ALA A 853 26.14 13.71 12.30
CA ALA A 853 26.28 14.81 13.26
C ALA A 853 24.98 15.59 13.53
N ARG A 854 23.87 15.26 12.85
CA ARG A 854 22.55 15.82 13.14
C ARG A 854 22.15 15.44 14.58
N LEU A 855 21.51 16.39 15.24
CA LEU A 855 20.98 16.22 16.58
C LEU A 855 19.69 15.39 16.52
N HIS A 856 19.54 14.44 17.45
CA HIS A 856 18.37 13.57 17.59
C HIS A 856 17.50 14.04 18.75
N VAL A 857 16.20 14.19 18.48
CA VAL A 857 15.22 14.66 19.46
C VAL A 857 14.11 13.63 19.64
N LEU A 858 13.93 13.15 20.87
CA LEU A 858 12.79 12.35 21.26
C LEU A 858 11.68 13.27 21.80
N VAL A 859 10.48 13.21 21.21
CA VAL A 859 9.31 13.98 21.66
C VAL A 859 8.27 13.02 22.24
N ILE A 860 7.78 13.28 23.45
CA ILE A 860 6.82 12.43 24.16
C ILE A 860 5.55 13.22 24.48
N ASP A 861 4.40 12.75 24.01
CA ASP A 861 3.07 13.28 24.35
C ASP A 861 2.02 12.16 24.47
N HIS A 862 0.82 12.48 24.95
CA HIS A 862 -0.28 11.54 25.22
C HIS A 862 -0.66 10.63 24.03
N TYR A 863 -0.73 11.19 22.81
CA TYR A 863 -1.07 10.45 21.59
C TYR A 863 -0.53 11.18 20.34
N VAL A 864 -0.63 10.54 19.16
CA VAL A 864 -0.21 11.13 17.87
C VAL A 864 -0.96 12.45 17.62
N PRO A 865 -0.28 13.61 17.51
CA PRO A 865 -0.95 14.91 17.56
C PRO A 865 -2.02 15.12 16.48
N GLN A 866 -3.27 15.26 16.91
CA GLN A 866 -4.43 15.60 16.07
C GLN A 866 -4.59 17.12 16.02
N TRP A 867 -3.76 17.78 15.21
CA TRP A 867 -3.52 19.25 15.24
C TRP A 867 -4.73 20.14 14.90
N ASP A 868 -5.81 19.58 14.38
CA ASP A 868 -7.08 20.28 14.10
C ASP A 868 -8.16 20.04 15.17
N GLN A 869 -7.93 19.15 16.14
CA GLN A 869 -8.86 18.82 17.22
C GLN A 869 -8.64 19.64 18.50
N ASP A 870 -7.38 19.82 18.91
CA ASP A 870 -7.04 20.58 20.13
C ASP A 870 -5.75 21.41 20.02
N ALA A 871 -5.68 22.48 20.82
CA ALA A 871 -4.56 23.42 20.82
C ALA A 871 -3.24 22.81 21.33
N GLY A 872 -3.30 21.78 22.18
CA GLY A 872 -2.13 21.08 22.67
C GLY A 872 -1.51 20.23 21.57
N SER A 873 -2.31 19.38 20.91
CA SER A 873 -1.87 18.63 19.72
C SER A 873 -1.32 19.56 18.64
N ARG A 874 -1.98 20.71 18.38
CA ARG A 874 -1.47 21.71 17.43
C ARG A 874 -0.08 22.24 17.82
N THR A 875 0.15 22.51 19.11
CA THR A 875 1.46 22.99 19.58
C THR A 875 2.55 21.95 19.37
N ILE A 876 2.28 20.69 19.75
CA ILE A 876 3.27 19.60 19.60
C ILE A 876 3.56 19.32 18.13
N PHE A 877 2.55 19.40 17.25
CA PHE A 877 2.75 19.32 15.81
C PHE A 877 3.62 20.47 15.27
N ASP A 878 3.37 21.71 15.70
CA ASP A 878 4.21 22.87 15.33
C ASP A 878 5.67 22.67 15.81
N PHE A 879 5.90 22.14 17.02
CA PHE A 879 7.23 21.81 17.52
C PHE A 879 7.91 20.73 16.66
N LEU A 880 7.20 19.62 16.36
CA LEU A 880 7.71 18.55 15.50
C LEU A 880 8.12 19.08 14.12
N GLN A 881 7.29 19.92 13.50
CA GLN A 881 7.61 20.54 12.22
C GLN A 881 8.83 21.45 12.30
N VAL A 882 8.93 22.28 13.35
CA VAL A 882 10.07 23.19 13.54
C VAL A 882 11.38 22.44 13.78
N LEU A 883 11.36 21.35 14.57
CA LEU A 883 12.55 20.51 14.80
C LEU A 883 13.04 19.84 13.50
N VAL A 884 12.13 19.33 12.67
CA VAL A 884 12.46 18.78 11.34
C VAL A 884 12.99 19.87 10.40
N GLN A 885 12.39 21.07 10.41
CA GLN A 885 12.82 22.20 9.58
C GLN A 885 14.19 22.77 10.01
N ALA A 886 14.52 22.72 11.31
CA ALA A 886 15.86 23.00 11.84
C ALA A 886 16.89 21.88 11.53
N GLY A 887 16.48 20.84 10.79
CA GLY A 887 17.35 19.77 10.31
C GLY A 887 17.61 18.65 11.33
N HIS A 888 16.94 18.63 12.49
CA HIS A 888 17.09 17.57 13.48
C HIS A 888 16.44 16.26 13.02
N ALA A 889 16.95 15.13 13.50
CA ALA A 889 16.27 13.83 13.40
C ALA A 889 15.27 13.73 14.57
N VAL A 890 14.03 13.34 14.28
CA VAL A 890 12.95 13.40 15.28
C VAL A 890 12.27 12.04 15.43
N THR A 891 12.24 11.53 16.65
CA THR A 891 11.44 10.36 17.04
C THR A 891 10.28 10.83 17.91
N PHE A 892 9.06 10.36 17.63
CA PHE A 892 7.87 10.68 18.41
C PHE A 892 7.34 9.44 19.14
N TRP A 893 7.15 9.56 20.45
CA TRP A 893 6.60 8.52 21.32
C TRP A 893 5.20 8.95 21.83
N PRO A 894 4.11 8.38 21.29
CA PRO A 894 2.78 8.49 21.90
C PRO A 894 2.68 7.57 23.12
N ASP A 895 2.25 8.10 24.27
CA ASP A 895 2.03 7.33 25.50
C ASP A 895 1.08 6.14 25.30
N ASN A 896 0.02 6.32 24.51
CA ASN A 896 -0.92 5.25 24.19
C ASN A 896 -0.40 4.19 23.20
N LEU A 897 0.79 4.40 22.61
CA LEU A 897 1.43 3.54 21.60
C LEU A 897 0.55 3.18 20.38
N TRP A 898 -0.48 4.00 20.10
CA TRP A 898 -1.44 3.74 19.05
C TRP A 898 -1.00 4.35 17.72
N ARG A 899 -1.06 3.54 16.65
CA ARG A 899 -0.89 4.01 15.28
C ARG A 899 -2.20 4.61 14.78
N ASP A 900 -2.32 5.93 14.90
CA ASP A 900 -3.41 6.68 14.28
C ASP A 900 -3.32 6.55 12.73
N PRO A 901 -4.37 6.07 12.03
CA PRO A 901 -4.31 5.83 10.58
C PRO A 901 -4.27 7.11 9.74
N ASP A 902 -4.78 8.24 10.24
CA ASP A 902 -4.88 9.50 9.51
C ASP A 902 -3.69 10.42 9.78
N TYR A 903 -3.20 10.45 11.03
CA TYR A 903 -2.15 11.38 11.46
C TYR A 903 -0.75 10.75 11.46
N THR A 904 -0.60 9.44 11.75
CA THR A 904 0.73 8.79 11.78
C THR A 904 1.43 8.81 10.41
N PRO A 905 0.79 8.46 9.28
CA PRO A 905 1.44 8.50 7.96
C PRO A 905 1.90 9.91 7.57
N ARG A 906 1.19 10.94 8.02
CA ARG A 906 1.54 12.35 7.75
C ARG A 906 2.81 12.78 8.50
N LEU A 907 2.99 12.35 9.76
CA LEU A 907 4.25 12.56 10.48
C LEU A 907 5.40 11.76 9.86
N GLN A 908 5.13 10.51 9.46
CA GLN A 908 6.10 9.65 8.79
C GLN A 908 6.55 10.23 7.44
N ALA A 909 5.67 10.90 6.69
CA ALA A 909 5.98 11.63 5.46
C ALA A 909 6.76 12.95 5.69
N LEU A 910 6.73 13.52 6.90
CA LEU A 910 7.66 14.59 7.31
C LEU A 910 9.05 14.03 7.70
N GLY A 911 9.20 12.71 7.77
CA GLY A 911 10.42 12.02 8.20
C GLY A 911 10.56 11.83 9.71
N ILE A 912 9.43 11.87 10.44
CA ILE A 912 9.40 11.61 11.88
C ILE A 912 9.22 10.10 12.14
N GLU A 913 10.11 9.51 12.93
CA GLU A 913 9.97 8.12 13.37
C GLU A 913 8.92 8.04 14.48
N VAL A 914 7.69 7.65 14.14
CA VAL A 914 6.59 7.48 15.11
C VAL A 914 6.61 6.07 15.70
N ILE A 915 6.78 5.95 17.01
CA ILE A 915 6.76 4.67 17.72
C ILE A 915 5.31 4.23 18.00
N PHE A 916 4.99 2.96 17.75
CA PHE A 916 3.67 2.38 18.01
C PHE A 916 3.76 0.85 18.13
N GLY A 917 2.69 0.25 18.66
CA GLY A 917 2.50 -1.20 18.70
C GLY A 917 2.79 -1.84 20.05
N THR A 918 2.20 -3.00 20.28
CA THR A 918 2.18 -3.68 21.60
C THR A 918 3.55 -4.12 22.10
N ARG A 919 4.54 -4.31 21.22
CA ARG A 919 5.92 -4.67 21.61
C ARG A 919 6.63 -3.61 22.47
N TYR A 920 6.15 -2.38 22.46
CA TYR A 920 6.69 -1.27 23.25
C TYR A 920 5.95 -1.03 24.57
N ARG A 921 4.85 -1.75 24.83
CA ARG A 921 4.12 -1.65 26.10
C ARG A 921 5.03 -2.10 27.24
N ASP A 922 5.13 -1.26 28.27
CA ASP A 922 6.04 -1.43 29.41
C ASP A 922 7.55 -1.51 29.00
N GLY A 923 7.89 -1.18 27.75
CA GLY A 923 9.21 -1.38 27.14
C GLY A 923 10.06 -0.12 26.97
N PHE A 924 9.63 1.03 27.50
CA PHE A 924 10.31 2.32 27.28
C PHE A 924 11.77 2.34 27.79
N GLU A 925 12.05 1.72 28.93
CA GLU A 925 13.43 1.63 29.45
C GLU A 925 14.34 0.83 28.51
N GLN A 926 13.85 -0.30 27.98
CA GLN A 926 14.59 -1.09 26.99
C GLN A 926 14.79 -0.31 25.68
N PHE A 927 13.78 0.45 25.24
CA PHE A 927 13.90 1.32 24.06
C PHE A 927 14.97 2.41 24.22
N LEU A 928 15.16 2.96 25.42
CA LEU A 928 16.26 3.89 25.69
C LEU A 928 17.62 3.17 25.68
N VAL A 929 17.72 1.97 26.27
CA VAL A 929 18.96 1.16 26.28
C VAL A 929 19.35 0.72 24.87
N ASP A 930 18.39 0.29 24.04
CA ASP A 930 18.61 -0.07 22.63
C ASP A 930 19.02 1.13 21.76
N ARG A 931 18.95 2.35 22.30
CA ARG A 931 19.27 3.63 21.66
C ARG A 931 20.21 4.49 22.52
N GLU A 932 21.05 3.85 23.33
CA GLU A 932 22.05 4.52 24.18
C GLU A 932 22.90 5.49 23.34
N GLY A 933 23.05 6.74 23.81
CA GLY A 933 23.79 7.78 23.11
C GLY A 933 23.18 8.28 21.79
N LEU A 934 21.95 7.86 21.42
CA LEU A 934 21.29 8.38 20.23
C LEU A 934 20.80 9.81 20.43
N TYR A 935 19.95 10.05 21.44
CA TYR A 935 19.23 11.32 21.62
C TYR A 935 20.08 12.39 22.30
N ASP A 936 20.06 13.60 21.74
CA ASP A 936 20.69 14.80 22.29
C ASP A 936 19.70 15.56 23.20
N MET A 937 18.40 15.48 22.92
CA MET A 937 17.32 16.12 23.69
C MET A 937 16.09 15.20 23.81
N VAL A 938 15.42 15.23 24.96
CA VAL A 938 14.06 14.67 25.13
C VAL A 938 13.09 15.78 25.51
N LEU A 939 12.06 16.01 24.69
CA LEU A 939 10.97 16.93 24.95
C LEU A 939 9.77 16.17 25.53
N LEU A 940 9.48 16.41 26.80
CA LEU A 940 8.35 15.90 27.54
C LEU A 940 7.18 16.89 27.50
N SER A 941 5.97 16.40 27.27
CA SER A 941 4.74 17.20 27.37
C SER A 941 3.76 16.61 28.39
N ARG A 942 2.90 17.49 28.95
CA ARG A 942 1.79 17.21 29.90
C ARG A 942 2.21 16.55 31.23
N PRO A 943 1.78 17.06 32.39
CA PRO A 943 2.26 16.55 33.68
C PRO A 943 1.87 15.07 33.93
N HIS A 944 0.68 14.66 33.50
CA HIS A 944 0.17 13.29 33.67
C HIS A 944 0.82 12.25 32.74
N ILE A 945 1.53 12.69 31.70
CA ILE A 945 2.30 11.81 30.80
C ILE A 945 3.77 11.81 31.23
N SER A 946 4.36 13.00 31.36
CA SER A 946 5.78 13.20 31.64
C SER A 946 6.28 12.47 32.90
N VAL A 947 5.42 12.33 33.92
CA VAL A 947 5.74 11.60 35.17
C VAL A 947 6.12 10.14 34.93
N ASN A 948 5.61 9.49 33.88
CA ASN A 948 5.88 8.09 33.56
C ASN A 948 7.28 7.87 32.96
N TYR A 949 7.91 8.93 32.43
CA TYR A 949 9.11 8.83 31.59
C TYR A 949 10.34 9.53 32.17
N VAL A 950 10.16 10.62 32.92
CA VAL A 950 11.26 11.51 33.35
C VAL A 950 12.34 10.79 34.17
N ASP A 951 11.96 9.92 35.11
CA ASP A 951 12.90 9.18 35.96
C ASP A 951 13.68 8.10 35.20
N ALA A 952 13.09 7.54 34.13
CA ALA A 952 13.76 6.58 33.25
C ALA A 952 14.78 7.30 32.36
N ILE A 953 14.38 8.42 31.75
CA ILE A 953 15.27 9.25 30.90
C ILE A 953 16.50 9.68 31.71
N ARG A 954 16.29 10.27 32.90
CA ARG A 954 17.38 10.75 33.77
C ARG A 954 18.33 9.67 34.30
N ARG A 955 17.92 8.40 34.25
CA ARG A 955 18.71 7.27 34.73
C ARG A 955 19.44 6.54 33.62
N LEU A 956 18.90 6.56 32.39
CA LEU A 956 19.34 5.73 31.26
C LEU A 956 19.87 6.55 30.07
N SER A 957 19.86 7.89 30.15
CA SER A 957 20.31 8.78 29.08
C SER A 957 20.92 10.07 29.62
N ASP A 958 21.97 10.54 28.94
CA ASP A 958 22.57 11.86 29.16
C ASP A 958 21.86 12.99 28.37
N ALA A 959 20.79 12.66 27.63
CA ALA A 959 20.03 13.62 26.83
C ALA A 959 19.46 14.76 27.68
N ARG A 960 19.47 15.98 27.13
CA ARG A 960 18.93 17.15 27.81
C ARG A 960 17.40 17.06 27.92
N VAL A 961 16.87 17.15 29.12
CA VAL A 961 15.42 17.01 29.39
C VAL A 961 14.75 18.38 29.32
N VAL A 962 13.83 18.53 28.37
CA VAL A 962 13.01 19.72 28.19
C VAL A 962 11.57 19.37 28.52
N TYR A 963 10.91 20.15 29.38
CA TYR A 963 9.49 19.98 29.69
C TYR A 963 8.67 21.15 29.14
N TYR A 964 7.61 20.85 28.39
CA TYR A 964 6.61 21.81 27.96
C TYR A 964 5.32 21.68 28.77
N GLY A 965 5.03 22.70 29.57
CA GLY A 965 3.75 22.84 30.26
C GLY A 965 2.77 23.65 29.41
N HIS A 966 1.69 23.03 28.93
CA HIS A 966 0.65 23.70 28.14
C HIS A 966 -0.07 24.83 28.89
N ASP A 967 -0.17 24.71 30.21
CA ASP A 967 -0.75 25.64 31.17
C ASP A 967 -0.33 25.18 32.58
N VAL A 968 -0.25 26.11 33.54
CA VAL A 968 0.07 25.77 34.94
C VAL A 968 -1.15 25.08 35.59
N HIS A 969 -1.15 23.75 35.57
CA HIS A 969 -2.34 22.93 35.83
C HIS A 969 -2.95 23.16 37.22
N PHE A 970 -2.14 23.19 38.28
CA PHE A 970 -2.67 23.43 39.63
C PHE A 970 -3.31 24.82 39.77
N THR A 971 -2.80 25.83 39.06
CA THR A 971 -3.37 27.19 39.08
C THR A 971 -4.71 27.23 38.35
N ARG A 972 -4.85 26.49 37.25
CA ARG A 972 -6.14 26.31 36.56
C ARG A 972 -7.16 25.60 37.45
N MET A 973 -6.77 24.56 38.19
CA MET A 973 -7.66 23.86 39.13
C MET A 973 -8.16 24.77 40.26
N MET A 974 -7.26 25.57 40.85
CA MET A 974 -7.63 26.58 41.87
C MET A 974 -8.63 27.61 41.31
N ALA A 975 -8.40 28.11 40.09
CA ALA A 975 -9.31 29.05 39.45
C ALA A 975 -10.66 28.42 39.06
N GLU A 976 -10.70 27.15 38.62
CA GLU A 976 -11.96 26.45 38.33
C GLU A 976 -12.82 26.28 39.60
N ARG A 977 -12.19 25.98 40.74
CA ARG A 977 -12.87 25.93 42.05
C ARG A 977 -13.50 27.27 42.41
N GLU A 978 -12.75 28.36 42.30
CA GLU A 978 -13.21 29.73 42.60
C GLU A 978 -14.35 30.20 41.66
N LEU A 979 -14.32 29.79 40.39
CA LEU A 979 -15.26 30.24 39.37
C LEU A 979 -16.53 29.38 39.23
N THR A 980 -16.45 28.08 39.49
CA THR A 980 -17.55 27.12 39.19
C THR A 980 -18.23 26.55 40.43
N GLY A 981 -17.61 26.65 41.61
CA GLY A 981 -18.12 26.05 42.85
C GLY A 981 -18.17 24.51 42.82
N ARG A 982 -17.52 23.86 41.84
CA ARG A 982 -17.36 22.40 41.79
C ARG A 982 -16.43 21.93 42.91
N PRO A 983 -16.65 20.74 43.49
CA PRO A 983 -15.68 20.14 44.39
C PRO A 983 -14.42 19.77 43.61
N VAL A 984 -13.33 20.48 43.94
CA VAL A 984 -11.96 20.08 43.65
C VAL A 984 -11.30 20.05 45.02
N GLU A 985 -10.90 18.87 45.47
CA GLU A 985 -10.34 18.69 46.81
C GLU A 985 -8.96 19.35 46.90
N ASP A 986 -8.60 19.88 48.07
CA ASP A 986 -7.28 20.51 48.27
C ASP A 986 -6.14 19.50 48.03
N ASP A 987 -6.37 18.22 48.35
CA ASP A 987 -5.40 17.13 48.13
C ASP A 987 -5.12 16.90 46.63
N ASP A 988 -6.11 17.02 45.74
CA ASP A 988 -5.92 16.88 44.28
C ASP A 988 -5.06 18.04 43.71
N VAL A 989 -5.31 19.26 44.19
CA VAL A 989 -4.52 20.45 43.81
C VAL A 989 -3.08 20.32 44.31
N LEU A 990 -2.89 19.83 45.54
CA LEU A 990 -1.57 19.58 46.12
C LEU A 990 -0.82 18.46 45.37
N ALA A 991 -1.50 17.37 45.01
CA ALA A 991 -0.93 16.27 44.22
C ALA A 991 -0.49 16.75 42.83
N MET A 992 -1.37 17.45 42.09
CA MET A 992 -1.03 18.02 40.79
C MET A 992 0.14 19.00 40.89
N LYS A 993 0.16 19.87 41.90
CA LYS A 993 1.26 20.81 42.13
C LYS A 993 2.58 20.09 42.43
N ALA A 994 2.56 19.04 43.25
CA ALA A 994 3.74 18.26 43.57
C ALA A 994 4.29 17.54 42.33
N GLN A 995 3.41 16.98 41.49
CA GLN A 995 3.77 16.32 40.24
C GLN A 995 4.34 17.29 39.19
N GLU A 996 3.63 18.38 38.90
CA GLU A 996 4.03 19.39 37.91
C GLU A 996 5.36 20.05 38.28
N LEU A 997 5.54 20.45 39.56
CA LEU A 997 6.82 20.97 40.05
C LEU A 997 7.90 19.89 40.12
N GLY A 998 7.56 18.63 40.40
CA GLY A 998 8.50 17.51 40.36
C GLY A 998 9.15 17.35 38.99
N ILE A 999 8.32 17.30 37.93
CA ILE A 999 8.78 17.22 36.54
C ILE A 999 9.60 18.44 36.14
N CYS A 1000 9.15 19.66 36.52
CA CYS A 1000 9.92 20.88 36.25
C CYS A 1000 11.30 20.86 36.92
N ASN A 1001 11.39 20.40 38.17
CA ASN A 1001 12.67 20.27 38.89
C ASN A 1001 13.55 19.14 38.36
N ALA A 1002 12.97 18.13 37.73
CA ALA A 1002 13.68 17.06 37.03
C ALA A 1002 14.08 17.43 35.58
N SER A 1003 13.79 18.64 35.10
CA SER A 1003 14.08 19.11 33.74
C SER A 1003 15.22 20.13 33.70
N ASP A 1004 15.97 20.18 32.60
CA ASP A 1004 17.06 21.15 32.38
C ASP A 1004 16.57 22.47 31.78
N LEU A 1005 15.46 22.41 31.04
CA LEU A 1005 14.75 23.56 30.49
C LEU A 1005 13.24 23.33 30.61
N VAL A 1006 12.53 24.33 31.09
CA VAL A 1006 11.08 24.32 31.26
C VAL A 1006 10.47 25.42 30.40
N LEU A 1007 9.49 25.06 29.58
CA LEU A 1007 8.84 25.90 28.58
C LEU A 1007 7.36 26.08 28.92
N PHE A 1008 6.87 27.32 28.91
CA PHE A 1008 5.45 27.66 29.06
C PHE A 1008 4.99 28.69 28.00
N PRO A 1009 3.69 28.77 27.64
CA PRO A 1009 3.19 29.69 26.63
C PRO A 1009 3.40 31.19 26.91
N SER A 1010 3.38 31.60 28.18
CA SER A 1010 3.39 33.02 28.54
C SER A 1010 4.52 33.45 29.48
N ALA A 1011 4.85 34.74 29.43
CA ALA A 1011 5.80 35.37 30.35
C ALA A 1011 5.29 35.40 31.81
N GLU A 1012 3.98 35.42 32.02
CA GLU A 1012 3.35 35.35 33.35
C GLU A 1012 3.57 33.96 33.99
N GLU A 1013 3.30 32.88 33.24
CA GLU A 1013 3.54 31.50 33.68
C GLU A 1013 5.03 31.21 33.88
N LYS A 1014 5.89 31.63 32.94
CA LYS A 1014 7.36 31.60 33.10
C LYS A 1014 7.79 32.21 34.43
N LYS A 1015 7.28 33.41 34.76
CA LYS A 1015 7.63 34.13 35.99
C LYS A 1015 7.12 33.42 37.25
N LEU A 1016 5.90 32.85 37.19
CA LEU A 1016 5.32 32.06 38.28
C LEU A 1016 6.16 30.80 38.55
N ILE A 1017 6.44 30.00 37.51
CA ILE A 1017 7.16 28.73 37.62
C ILE A 1017 8.61 28.97 38.03
N ALA A 1018 9.29 29.97 37.48
CA ALA A 1018 10.65 30.35 37.89
C ALA A 1018 10.77 30.74 39.38
N GLY A 1019 9.68 31.14 40.03
CA GLY A 1019 9.62 31.39 41.47
C GLY A 1019 9.30 30.17 42.34
N LEU A 1020 8.98 29.02 41.72
CA LEU A 1020 8.54 27.79 42.39
C LEU A 1020 9.48 26.59 42.17
N VAL A 1021 10.34 26.64 41.15
CA VAL A 1021 11.34 25.59 40.84
C VAL A 1021 12.72 25.92 41.41
N HIS A 1022 13.61 24.94 41.40
CA HIS A 1022 14.99 25.08 41.85
C HIS A 1022 15.76 26.11 40.99
N PRO A 1023 16.59 27.01 41.56
CA PRO A 1023 17.28 28.07 40.80
C PRO A 1023 18.23 27.61 39.68
N GLY A 1024 18.58 26.32 39.64
CA GLY A 1024 19.36 25.71 38.56
C GLY A 1024 18.56 25.28 37.33
N VAL A 1025 17.22 25.31 37.39
CA VAL A 1025 16.33 24.98 36.26
C VAL A 1025 16.15 26.22 35.38
N GLU A 1026 16.44 26.09 34.09
CA GLU A 1026 16.18 27.17 33.13
C GLU A 1026 14.67 27.22 32.81
N VAL A 1027 14.03 28.38 32.96
CA VAL A 1027 12.59 28.55 32.63
C VAL A 1027 12.43 29.63 31.56
N ARG A 1028 11.73 29.29 30.46
CA ARG A 1028 11.51 30.18 29.31
C ARG A 1028 10.05 30.19 28.85
N SER A 1029 9.72 31.24 28.12
CA SER A 1029 8.46 31.34 27.38
C SER A 1029 8.69 30.87 25.94
N ILE A 1030 7.77 30.09 25.39
CA ILE A 1030 7.73 29.67 23.98
C ILE A 1030 6.32 29.95 23.43
N PRO A 1031 6.15 30.45 22.19
CA PRO A 1031 4.81 30.58 21.62
C PRO A 1031 4.14 29.20 21.44
N ALA A 1032 2.83 29.11 21.67
CA ALA A 1032 2.06 27.88 21.46
C ALA A 1032 1.67 27.61 19.99
N TYR A 1033 1.94 28.57 19.10
CA TYR A 1033 1.65 28.48 17.67
C TYR A 1033 2.77 29.14 16.87
N ARG A 1034 3.07 28.62 15.67
CA ARG A 1034 3.98 29.27 14.73
C ARG A 1034 3.25 29.93 13.55
N TYR A 1035 3.90 30.92 12.95
CA TYR A 1035 3.54 31.47 11.65
C TYR A 1035 4.74 31.41 10.71
N LEU A 1036 4.50 30.98 9.47
CA LEU A 1036 5.52 30.88 8.43
C LEU A 1036 5.93 32.27 7.94
N GLU A 1037 7.21 32.48 7.73
CA GLU A 1037 7.80 33.74 7.28
C GLU A 1037 7.23 34.18 5.93
N GLU A 1038 6.91 33.24 5.04
CA GLU A 1038 6.22 33.50 3.76
C GLU A 1038 4.76 33.98 3.95
N GLU A 1039 4.01 33.39 4.90
CA GLU A 1039 2.65 33.85 5.23
C GLU A 1039 2.68 35.27 5.80
N LEU A 1040 3.69 35.58 6.62
CA LEU A 1040 3.89 36.91 7.20
C LEU A 1040 4.31 37.93 6.14
N ALA A 1041 5.20 37.57 5.21
CA ALA A 1041 5.62 38.42 4.10
C ALA A 1041 4.45 38.77 3.14
N GLU A 1042 3.61 37.80 2.76
CA GLU A 1042 2.42 38.07 1.94
C GLU A 1042 1.36 38.88 2.73
N THR A 1043 1.27 38.67 4.05
CA THR A 1043 0.44 39.50 4.93
C THR A 1043 0.94 40.95 4.97
N ARG A 1044 2.25 41.19 5.12
CA ARG A 1044 2.87 42.52 5.07
C ARG A 1044 2.55 43.23 3.75
N LYS A 1045 2.71 42.52 2.62
CA LYS A 1045 2.36 43.01 1.29
C LYS A 1045 0.87 43.33 1.17
N THR A 1046 -0.01 42.52 1.78
CA THR A 1046 -1.45 42.78 1.83
C THR A 1046 -1.76 44.06 2.61
N ILE A 1047 -1.15 44.27 3.79
CA ILE A 1047 -1.34 45.49 4.61
C ILE A 1047 -0.91 46.75 3.83
N LEU A 1048 0.23 46.69 3.13
CA LEU A 1048 0.77 47.83 2.38
C LEU A 1048 -0.04 48.17 1.10
N THR A 1049 -0.66 47.18 0.46
CA THR A 1049 -1.41 47.33 -0.80
C THR A 1049 -2.91 47.57 -0.59
N ARG A 1050 -3.42 47.44 0.63
CA ARG A 1050 -4.83 47.60 0.97
C ARG A 1050 -5.36 49.02 0.72
N ALA A 1051 -6.56 49.10 0.15
CA ALA A 1051 -7.37 50.32 0.07
C ALA A 1051 -8.49 50.26 1.13
N ASP A 1052 -8.47 51.20 2.06
CA ASP A 1052 -9.27 51.20 3.31
C ASP A 1052 -10.47 52.17 3.28
N ASP A 1053 -10.86 52.64 2.10
CA ASP A 1053 -11.94 53.60 1.85
C ASP A 1053 -13.30 52.94 1.56
N ARG A 1054 -13.37 51.60 1.60
CA ARG A 1054 -14.57 50.82 1.26
C ARG A 1054 -15.66 50.94 2.33
N GLU A 1055 -16.92 51.06 1.90
CA GLU A 1055 -18.10 50.94 2.76
C GLU A 1055 -18.92 49.69 2.42
N PRO A 1056 -19.53 49.01 3.40
CA PRO A 1056 -19.50 49.28 4.85
C PRO A 1056 -18.16 48.91 5.51
N LEU A 1057 -17.91 49.41 6.71
CA LEU A 1057 -16.78 48.99 7.54
C LEU A 1057 -17.01 47.55 8.02
N HIS A 1058 -16.25 46.60 7.48
CA HIS A 1058 -16.34 45.18 7.88
C HIS A 1058 -15.52 44.90 9.15
N LEU A 1059 -16.19 44.39 10.19
CA LEU A 1059 -15.61 43.90 11.44
C LEU A 1059 -15.68 42.37 11.50
N LEU A 1060 -14.70 41.72 12.10
CA LEU A 1060 -14.68 40.28 12.34
C LEU A 1060 -14.51 39.97 13.82
N PHE A 1061 -15.38 39.12 14.36
CA PHE A 1061 -15.19 38.49 15.66
C PHE A 1061 -14.99 36.98 15.48
N VAL A 1062 -13.91 36.44 16.04
CA VAL A 1062 -13.60 35.00 16.06
C VAL A 1062 -13.64 34.49 17.51
N GLY A 1063 -14.28 33.34 17.74
CA GLY A 1063 -14.23 32.69 19.04
C GLY A 1063 -15.06 31.41 19.16
N GLY A 1064 -14.48 30.34 19.71
CA GLY A 1064 -15.22 29.13 20.03
C GLY A 1064 -16.24 29.39 21.16
N PHE A 1065 -17.53 29.20 20.89
CA PHE A 1065 -18.61 29.60 21.80
C PHE A 1065 -18.92 28.59 22.91
N ALA A 1066 -18.16 27.49 22.98
CA ALA A 1066 -18.11 26.63 24.17
C ALA A 1066 -17.46 27.34 25.39
N HIS A 1067 -16.73 28.44 25.16
CA HIS A 1067 -16.13 29.26 26.23
C HIS A 1067 -17.01 30.49 26.51
N SER A 1068 -17.47 30.64 27.76
CA SER A 1068 -18.36 31.74 28.19
C SER A 1068 -17.82 33.16 27.93
N PRO A 1069 -16.50 33.47 27.97
CA PRO A 1069 -16.02 34.82 27.62
C PRO A 1069 -16.32 35.23 26.17
N ASN A 1070 -16.43 34.27 25.24
CA ASN A 1070 -16.74 34.56 23.84
C ASN A 1070 -18.24 34.85 23.65
N VAL A 1071 -19.10 34.14 24.37
CA VAL A 1071 -20.55 34.40 24.43
C VAL A 1071 -20.81 35.79 25.00
N ASP A 1072 -20.22 36.08 26.17
CA ASP A 1072 -20.31 37.38 26.83
C ASP A 1072 -19.84 38.53 25.92
N GLY A 1073 -18.68 38.37 25.28
CA GLY A 1073 -18.13 39.38 24.38
C GLY A 1073 -18.99 39.63 23.13
N ALA A 1074 -19.56 38.58 22.53
CA ALA A 1074 -20.50 38.74 21.41
C ALA A 1074 -21.75 39.53 21.81
N LEU A 1075 -22.38 39.14 22.93
CA LEU A 1075 -23.58 39.78 23.45
C LEU A 1075 -23.31 41.24 23.80
N TRP A 1076 -22.27 41.51 24.60
CA TRP A 1076 -21.92 42.88 25.00
C TRP A 1076 -21.57 43.76 23.80
N PHE A 1077 -20.77 43.28 22.85
CA PHE A 1077 -20.42 44.06 21.66
C PHE A 1077 -21.64 44.38 20.79
N CYS A 1078 -22.49 43.39 20.52
CA CYS A 1078 -23.68 43.60 19.67
C CYS A 1078 -24.77 44.44 20.35
N GLN A 1079 -24.91 44.35 21.68
CA GLN A 1079 -25.94 45.08 22.44
C GLN A 1079 -25.48 46.47 22.88
N SER A 1080 -24.20 46.68 23.17
CA SER A 1080 -23.67 47.91 23.77
C SER A 1080 -22.78 48.75 22.85
N VAL A 1081 -22.01 48.11 21.94
CA VAL A 1081 -21.02 48.81 21.09
C VAL A 1081 -21.57 49.06 19.68
N MET A 1082 -22.17 48.05 19.04
CA MET A 1082 -22.75 48.18 17.69
C MET A 1082 -23.79 49.31 17.56
N PRO A 1083 -24.68 49.61 18.54
CA PRO A 1083 -25.59 50.75 18.45
C PRO A 1083 -24.86 52.11 18.35
N LEU A 1084 -23.71 52.25 19.01
CA LEU A 1084 -22.89 53.45 18.95
C LEU A 1084 -22.22 53.58 17.57
N LEU A 1085 -21.68 52.48 17.04
CA LEU A 1085 -21.04 52.44 15.72
C LEU A 1085 -22.02 52.76 14.57
N ARG A 1086 -23.24 52.21 14.63
CA ARG A 1086 -24.33 52.48 13.67
C ARG A 1086 -24.69 53.97 13.57
N SER A 1087 -24.44 54.76 14.62
CA SER A 1087 -24.71 56.21 14.60
C SER A 1087 -23.69 57.02 13.80
N GLY A 1088 -22.48 56.47 13.58
CA GLY A 1088 -21.37 57.18 12.94
C GLY A 1088 -21.00 56.68 11.54
N ARG A 1089 -21.20 55.40 11.22
CA ARG A 1089 -20.85 54.82 9.91
C ARG A 1089 -21.70 53.59 9.58
N LYS A 1090 -21.78 53.22 8.30
CA LYS A 1090 -22.25 51.88 7.90
C LYS A 1090 -21.21 50.84 8.32
N VAL A 1091 -21.61 49.91 9.18
CA VAL A 1091 -20.76 48.83 9.71
C VAL A 1091 -21.40 47.49 9.37
N ARG A 1092 -20.58 46.44 9.20
CA ARG A 1092 -21.02 45.05 9.08
C ARG A 1092 -20.14 44.17 9.97
N LEU A 1093 -20.73 43.34 10.82
CA LEU A 1093 -20.02 42.40 11.69
C LEU A 1093 -20.22 40.97 11.17
N SER A 1094 -19.12 40.22 11.01
CA SER A 1094 -19.16 38.76 10.84
C SER A 1094 -18.65 38.09 12.12
N ILE A 1095 -19.39 37.11 12.61
CA ILE A 1095 -19.10 36.33 13.82
C ILE A 1095 -18.83 34.88 13.41
N ALA A 1096 -17.60 34.40 13.60
CA ALA A 1096 -17.14 33.06 13.25
C ALA A 1096 -16.72 32.26 14.50
N GLY A 1097 -17.08 30.98 14.57
CA GLY A 1097 -16.72 30.10 15.67
C GLY A 1097 -17.68 28.93 15.88
N SER A 1098 -17.13 27.79 16.32
CA SER A 1098 -17.88 26.57 16.59
C SER A 1098 -18.90 26.73 17.72
N ARG A 1099 -20.01 25.98 17.64
CA ARG A 1099 -21.02 25.79 18.71
C ARG A 1099 -21.62 27.09 19.30
N PRO A 1100 -22.09 28.07 18.49
CA PRO A 1100 -22.76 29.26 19.00
C PRO A 1100 -24.07 28.88 19.73
N PRO A 1101 -24.29 29.32 20.99
CA PRO A 1101 -25.56 29.09 21.68
C PRO A 1101 -26.70 29.90 21.06
N ALA A 1102 -27.94 29.57 21.42
CA ALA A 1102 -29.15 30.23 20.89
C ALA A 1102 -29.12 31.76 21.02
N GLU A 1103 -28.58 32.28 22.12
CA GLU A 1103 -28.43 33.72 22.37
C GLU A 1103 -27.47 34.41 21.37
N VAL A 1104 -26.40 33.73 20.95
CA VAL A 1104 -25.45 34.24 19.95
C VAL A 1104 -26.04 34.11 18.55
N LEU A 1105 -26.74 33.01 18.25
CA LEU A 1105 -27.46 32.84 16.98
C LEU A 1105 -28.53 33.92 16.78
N ALA A 1106 -29.19 34.34 17.88
CA ALA A 1106 -30.18 35.43 17.88
C ALA A 1106 -29.59 36.83 17.61
N LEU A 1107 -28.26 37.01 17.62
CA LEU A 1107 -27.62 38.28 17.25
C LEU A 1107 -27.66 38.57 15.74
N LYS A 1108 -28.07 37.61 14.92
CA LYS A 1108 -28.14 37.76 13.45
C LYS A 1108 -29.09 38.90 13.05
N ALA A 1109 -28.56 39.87 12.30
CA ALA A 1109 -29.25 41.06 11.84
C ALA A 1109 -28.87 41.39 10.38
N ALA A 1110 -29.43 42.45 9.80
CA ALA A 1110 -29.08 42.89 8.44
C ALA A 1110 -27.58 43.26 8.30
N ASP A 1111 -26.97 43.74 9.38
CA ASP A 1111 -25.58 44.14 9.51
C ASP A 1111 -24.74 43.21 10.40
N ILE A 1112 -25.31 42.13 10.93
CA ILE A 1112 -24.61 41.14 11.79
C ILE A 1112 -24.84 39.74 11.23
N GLU A 1113 -23.77 39.10 10.78
CA GLU A 1113 -23.76 37.73 10.27
C GLU A 1113 -23.16 36.79 11.32
N VAL A 1114 -23.85 35.70 11.64
CA VAL A 1114 -23.35 34.63 12.50
C VAL A 1114 -23.12 33.40 11.63
N LEU A 1115 -21.85 33.07 11.40
CA LEU A 1115 -21.41 32.04 10.45
C LEU A 1115 -21.35 30.64 11.06
N GLY A 1116 -21.13 30.54 12.38
CA GLY A 1116 -20.85 29.27 13.05
C GLY A 1116 -19.44 28.76 12.73
N PHE A 1117 -19.27 27.44 12.67
CA PHE A 1117 -18.00 26.81 12.30
C PHE A 1117 -17.66 27.08 10.82
N VAL A 1118 -16.39 27.36 10.54
CA VAL A 1118 -15.85 27.60 9.21
C VAL A 1118 -14.49 26.91 9.09
N SER A 1119 -14.10 26.50 7.87
CA SER A 1119 -12.76 25.96 7.61
C SER A 1119 -11.68 27.04 7.70
N ASP A 1120 -10.43 26.64 7.92
CA ASP A 1120 -9.28 27.55 8.00
C ASP A 1120 -9.12 28.43 6.76
N ASP A 1121 -9.36 27.91 5.55
CA ASP A 1121 -9.31 28.74 4.33
C ASP A 1121 -10.46 29.75 4.26
N ARG A 1122 -11.65 29.40 4.77
CA ARG A 1122 -12.75 30.36 4.91
C ARG A 1122 -12.42 31.40 5.97
N LEU A 1123 -11.79 31.02 7.08
CA LEU A 1123 -11.35 31.93 8.14
C LEU A 1123 -10.25 32.90 7.64
N ARG A 1124 -9.24 32.40 6.93
CA ARG A 1124 -8.23 33.20 6.21
C ARG A 1124 -8.89 34.19 5.24
N SER A 1125 -9.91 33.75 4.50
CA SER A 1125 -10.70 34.62 3.61
C SER A 1125 -11.46 35.72 4.36
N LEU A 1126 -12.03 35.41 5.54
CA LEU A 1126 -12.70 36.39 6.39
C LEU A 1126 -11.72 37.44 6.94
N TYR A 1127 -10.54 37.04 7.42
CA TYR A 1127 -9.50 37.98 7.86
C TYR A 1127 -9.09 38.93 6.72
N ARG A 1128 -8.85 38.42 5.51
CA ARG A 1128 -8.54 39.25 4.32
C ARG A 1128 -9.65 40.25 3.97
N GLN A 1129 -10.91 39.96 4.30
CA GLN A 1129 -12.07 40.84 4.05
C GLN A 1129 -12.34 41.83 5.19
N ALA A 1130 -12.05 41.46 6.43
CA ALA A 1130 -12.23 42.29 7.61
C ALA A 1130 -11.33 43.52 7.57
N HIS A 1131 -11.85 44.70 7.91
CA HIS A 1131 -11.04 45.91 8.11
C HIS A 1131 -10.45 45.95 9.51
N ILE A 1132 -11.17 45.41 10.49
CA ILE A 1132 -10.78 45.37 11.91
C ILE A 1132 -11.20 44.01 12.47
N ALA A 1133 -10.32 43.38 13.23
CA ALA A 1133 -10.67 42.27 14.10
C ALA A 1133 -11.03 42.81 15.49
N VAL A 1134 -12.19 42.44 16.03
CA VAL A 1134 -12.61 42.85 17.38
C VAL A 1134 -12.49 41.67 18.34
N ALA A 1135 -11.95 41.90 19.54
CA ALA A 1135 -11.85 40.91 20.61
C ALA A 1135 -12.45 41.48 21.93
N PRO A 1136 -13.79 41.61 22.02
CA PRO A 1136 -14.49 42.29 23.12
C PRO A 1136 -14.62 41.43 24.40
N LEU A 1137 -13.52 40.88 24.92
CA LEU A 1137 -13.53 40.00 26.10
C LEU A 1137 -13.61 40.78 27.41
N ARG A 1138 -14.52 40.45 28.33
CA ARG A 1138 -14.62 41.16 29.63
C ARG A 1138 -14.03 40.39 30.82
N PHE A 1139 -13.71 39.10 30.63
CA PHE A 1139 -13.04 38.25 31.63
C PHE A 1139 -12.26 37.11 30.95
N GLY A 1140 -11.34 36.47 31.69
CA GLY A 1140 -10.49 35.35 31.24
C GLY A 1140 -8.99 35.67 31.27
N ALA A 1141 -8.16 34.67 31.57
CA ALA A 1141 -6.71 34.82 31.79
C ALA A 1141 -5.85 34.49 30.54
N GLY A 1142 -4.54 34.75 30.62
CA GLY A 1142 -3.53 34.35 29.63
C GLY A 1142 -3.59 35.05 28.26
N VAL A 1143 -2.59 34.80 27.41
CA VAL A 1143 -2.52 35.33 26.05
C VAL A 1143 -3.65 34.75 25.19
N LYS A 1144 -4.37 35.61 24.46
CA LYS A 1144 -5.54 35.20 23.67
C LYS A 1144 -5.11 34.83 22.25
N GLY A 1145 -5.09 33.53 21.92
CA GLY A 1145 -4.66 33.03 20.59
C GLY A 1145 -5.34 33.71 19.39
N LYS A 1146 -6.62 34.09 19.50
CA LYS A 1146 -7.35 34.85 18.47
C LYS A 1146 -6.86 36.29 18.24
N VAL A 1147 -6.24 36.91 19.25
CA VAL A 1147 -5.63 38.24 19.12
C VAL A 1147 -4.31 38.11 18.35
N ILE A 1148 -3.50 37.13 18.74
CA ILE A 1148 -2.26 36.76 18.02
C ILE A 1148 -2.57 36.37 16.57
N GLU A 1149 -3.61 35.58 16.32
CA GLU A 1149 -4.04 35.23 14.96
C GLU A 1149 -4.47 36.46 14.16
N ALA A 1150 -5.29 37.35 14.72
CA ALA A 1150 -5.69 38.57 14.02
C ALA A 1150 -4.51 39.48 13.66
N MET A 1151 -3.52 39.60 14.57
CA MET A 1151 -2.25 40.30 14.33
C MET A 1151 -1.45 39.63 13.20
N ALA A 1152 -1.29 38.30 13.25
CA ALA A 1152 -0.56 37.52 12.25
C ALA A 1152 -1.24 37.50 10.86
N ARG A 1153 -2.55 37.75 10.79
CA ARG A 1153 -3.32 37.93 9.56
C ARG A 1153 -3.41 39.40 9.10
N GLY A 1154 -2.70 40.32 9.78
CA GLY A 1154 -2.57 41.71 9.37
C GLY A 1154 -3.81 42.57 9.60
N CYS A 1155 -4.73 42.13 10.45
CA CYS A 1155 -5.89 42.94 10.83
C CYS A 1155 -5.54 43.88 11.98
N PRO A 1156 -5.88 45.19 11.89
CA PRO A 1156 -5.96 46.06 13.06
C PRO A 1156 -6.86 45.41 14.13
N VAL A 1157 -6.36 45.28 15.36
CA VAL A 1157 -7.10 44.66 16.46
C VAL A 1157 -7.65 45.72 17.41
N VAL A 1158 -8.93 45.58 17.77
CA VAL A 1158 -9.56 46.37 18.84
C VAL A 1158 -10.03 45.43 19.95
N THR A 1159 -9.65 45.69 21.19
CA THR A 1159 -9.90 44.80 22.32
C THR A 1159 -10.06 45.56 23.64
N THR A 1160 -10.20 44.82 24.73
CA THR A 1160 -10.21 45.31 26.12
C THR A 1160 -8.85 45.05 26.77
N GLY A 1161 -8.58 45.61 27.94
CA GLY A 1161 -7.38 45.28 28.72
C GLY A 1161 -7.27 43.78 29.04
N VAL A 1162 -8.41 43.10 29.21
CA VAL A 1162 -8.48 41.63 29.41
C VAL A 1162 -8.11 40.84 28.15
N GLY A 1163 -8.50 41.34 26.97
CA GLY A 1163 -8.11 40.72 25.71
C GLY A 1163 -6.64 40.98 25.32
N ALA A 1164 -6.07 42.09 25.80
CA ALA A 1164 -4.67 42.46 25.65
C ALA A 1164 -3.71 41.82 26.70
N GLN A 1165 -4.25 41.12 27.71
CA GLN A 1165 -3.44 40.53 28.79
C GLN A 1165 -2.35 39.57 28.25
N GLY A 1166 -1.17 39.64 28.85
CA GLY A 1166 -0.01 38.79 28.53
C GLY A 1166 0.77 39.21 27.28
N ILE A 1167 0.36 40.26 26.57
CA ILE A 1167 1.05 40.78 25.37
C ILE A 1167 1.92 41.98 25.76
N GLU A 1168 3.23 41.85 25.63
CA GLU A 1168 4.18 42.93 25.90
C GLU A 1168 3.98 44.10 24.90
N GLY A 1169 3.94 45.33 25.40
CA GLY A 1169 3.74 46.52 24.57
C GLY A 1169 2.35 46.63 23.93
N ALA A 1170 1.32 45.94 24.44
CA ALA A 1170 0.01 45.85 23.77
C ALA A 1170 -0.60 47.19 23.30
N GLU A 1171 -0.46 48.28 24.06
CA GLU A 1171 -0.94 49.62 23.64
C GLU A 1171 -0.30 50.13 22.34
N GLU A 1172 0.89 49.65 21.99
CA GLU A 1172 1.62 49.94 20.74
C GLU A 1172 1.24 49.02 19.58
N LEU A 1173 0.57 47.89 19.85
CA LEU A 1173 0.24 46.85 18.89
C LEU A 1173 -1.25 46.82 18.51
N MET A 1174 -2.14 47.22 19.42
CA MET A 1174 -3.59 47.19 19.23
C MET A 1174 -4.28 48.41 19.86
N PHE A 1175 -5.60 48.51 19.68
CA PHE A 1175 -6.43 49.56 20.28
C PHE A 1175 -7.23 49.00 21.45
N ILE A 1176 -7.17 49.64 22.61
CA ILE A 1176 -7.74 49.12 23.87
C ILE A 1176 -8.85 50.04 24.40
N GLY A 1177 -9.99 49.47 24.80
CA GLY A 1177 -11.05 50.21 25.50
C GLY A 1177 -12.04 49.30 26.25
N ASP A 1178 -12.11 49.43 27.58
CA ASP A 1178 -12.92 48.53 28.43
C ASP A 1178 -14.39 48.89 28.57
N ARG A 1179 -14.77 50.11 28.17
CA ARG A 1179 -16.16 50.60 28.18
C ARG A 1179 -16.72 50.64 26.77
N ALA A 1180 -18.04 50.56 26.61
CA ALA A 1180 -18.67 50.49 25.29
C ALA A 1180 -18.44 51.75 24.43
N ASP A 1181 -18.44 52.93 25.05
CA ASP A 1181 -18.12 54.21 24.43
C ASP A 1181 -16.65 54.30 24.00
N ALA A 1182 -15.73 53.89 24.89
CA ALA A 1182 -14.31 53.81 24.59
C ALA A 1182 -14.01 52.80 23.48
N PHE A 1183 -14.58 51.59 23.54
CA PHE A 1183 -14.42 50.55 22.52
C PHE A 1183 -14.93 51.03 21.15
N ALA A 1184 -16.10 51.68 21.10
CA ALA A 1184 -16.63 52.26 19.86
C ALA A 1184 -15.69 53.33 19.28
N ALA A 1185 -15.16 54.22 20.12
CA ALA A 1185 -14.19 55.23 19.69
C ALA A 1185 -12.88 54.59 19.16
N GLN A 1186 -12.40 53.51 19.77
CA GLN A 1186 -11.22 52.78 19.31
C GLN A 1186 -11.47 52.04 17.98
N VAL A 1187 -12.66 51.48 17.74
CA VAL A 1187 -13.05 50.93 16.42
C VAL A 1187 -13.03 52.01 15.35
N LEU A 1188 -13.51 53.22 15.65
CA LEU A 1188 -13.46 54.33 14.69
C LEU A 1188 -12.02 54.80 14.40
N ARG A 1189 -11.14 54.86 15.42
CA ARG A 1189 -9.70 55.15 15.22
C ARG A 1189 -8.97 54.06 14.44
N ALA A 1190 -9.28 52.80 14.70
CA ALA A 1190 -8.74 51.67 13.94
C ALA A 1190 -9.21 51.65 12.47
N ALA A 1191 -10.36 52.28 12.18
CA ALA A 1191 -10.88 52.47 10.83
C ALA A 1191 -10.25 53.65 10.07
N GLU A 1192 -9.40 54.46 10.72
CA GLU A 1192 -8.60 55.47 10.02
C GLU A 1192 -7.44 54.78 9.29
N PRO A 1193 -7.35 54.86 7.94
CA PRO A 1193 -6.41 54.05 7.15
C PRO A 1193 -4.97 54.11 7.61
N ARG A 1194 -4.52 55.29 8.05
CA ARG A 1194 -3.16 55.50 8.56
C ARG A 1194 -2.95 54.82 9.90
N MET A 1195 -3.81 55.08 10.89
CA MET A 1195 -3.68 54.52 12.24
C MET A 1195 -3.84 53.00 12.24
N GLY A 1196 -4.83 52.48 11.51
CA GLY A 1196 -5.05 51.04 11.36
C GLY A 1196 -3.84 50.34 10.78
N ARG A 1197 -3.27 50.89 9.69
CA ARG A 1197 -2.07 50.35 9.04
C ARG A 1197 -0.82 50.43 9.92
N GLU A 1198 -0.59 51.55 10.59
CA GLU A 1198 0.54 51.73 11.53
C GLU A 1198 0.48 50.68 12.65
N ARG A 1199 -0.69 50.44 13.25
CA ARG A 1199 -0.88 49.39 14.28
C ARG A 1199 -0.78 47.98 13.71
N ALA A 1200 -1.35 47.69 12.54
CA ALA A 1200 -1.27 46.37 11.92
C ALA A 1200 0.17 45.99 11.54
N LEU A 1201 1.00 46.94 11.07
CA LEU A 1201 2.41 46.71 10.81
C LEU A 1201 3.21 46.49 12.10
N ALA A 1202 3.01 47.32 13.14
CA ALA A 1202 3.67 47.12 14.43
C ALA A 1202 3.31 45.77 15.07
N ALA A 1203 2.05 45.35 14.95
CA ALA A 1203 1.58 44.03 15.36
C ALA A 1203 2.25 42.91 14.56
N LEU A 1204 2.38 43.04 13.24
CA LEU A 1204 3.06 42.05 12.40
C LEU A 1204 4.57 41.97 12.71
N ASP A 1205 5.24 43.10 12.91
CA ASP A 1205 6.64 43.17 13.36
C ASP A 1205 6.84 42.48 14.73
N PHE A 1206 5.83 42.47 15.60
CA PHE A 1206 5.85 41.71 16.86
C PHE A 1206 5.64 40.20 16.63
N ILE A 1207 4.71 39.80 15.76
CA ILE A 1207 4.49 38.40 15.37
C ILE A 1207 5.75 37.79 14.73
N GLU A 1208 6.38 38.48 13.78
CA GLU A 1208 7.63 38.02 13.12
C GLU A 1208 8.78 37.81 14.12
N ARG A 1209 8.81 38.58 15.23
CA ARG A 1209 9.86 38.46 16.27
C ARG A 1209 9.57 37.42 17.36
N GLN A 1210 8.30 37.10 17.64
CA GLN A 1210 7.91 36.33 18.83
C GLN A 1210 7.11 35.05 18.53
N TYR A 1211 6.52 34.92 17.34
CA TYR A 1211 5.63 33.83 16.93
C TYR A 1211 5.98 33.25 15.54
N SER A 1212 7.11 33.64 14.95
CA SER A 1212 7.63 33.05 13.72
C SER A 1212 8.16 31.63 13.94
N ALA A 1213 8.27 30.84 12.87
CA ALA A 1213 8.90 29.52 12.94
C ALA A 1213 10.35 29.64 13.40
N GLN A 1214 11.08 30.68 12.96
CA GLN A 1214 12.45 30.96 13.43
C GLN A 1214 12.52 31.33 14.92
N ALA A 1215 11.57 32.11 15.45
CA ALA A 1215 11.53 32.43 16.88
C ALA A 1215 11.27 31.18 17.74
N MET A 1216 10.40 30.29 17.29
CA MET A 1216 10.15 28.99 17.93
C MET A 1216 11.39 28.08 17.86
N ALA A 1217 12.04 27.99 16.69
CA ALA A 1217 13.26 27.22 16.47
C ALA A 1217 14.36 27.61 17.46
N GLY A 1218 14.66 28.91 17.58
CA GLY A 1218 15.71 29.39 18.48
C GLY A 1218 15.47 29.05 19.96
N VAL A 1219 14.21 28.91 20.40
CA VAL A 1219 13.91 28.45 21.78
C VAL A 1219 14.11 26.94 21.94
N LEU A 1220 13.75 26.15 20.91
CA LEU A 1220 13.92 24.69 20.91
C LEU A 1220 15.40 24.27 20.75
N GLU A 1221 16.16 24.91 19.86
CA GLU A 1221 17.59 24.71 19.66
C GLU A 1221 18.42 25.05 20.91
N MET A 1222 17.98 26.06 21.69
CA MET A 1222 18.55 26.36 23.00
C MET A 1222 18.30 25.24 24.02
N GLY A 1223 17.24 24.44 23.85
CA GLY A 1223 17.00 23.21 24.59
C GLY A 1223 18.08 22.15 24.33
N ILE A 1224 18.55 22.02 23.10
CA ILE A 1224 19.60 21.06 22.74
C ILE A 1224 20.99 21.56 23.15
N SER A 1225 21.33 22.81 22.79
CA SER A 1225 22.71 23.30 22.79
C SER A 1225 23.20 23.85 24.14
N GLY A 1226 22.27 24.23 25.03
CA GLY A 1226 22.58 25.01 26.21
C GLY A 1226 22.96 26.46 25.90
N ALA A 1227 22.80 27.36 26.88
CA ALA A 1227 23.00 28.80 26.67
C ALA A 1227 24.44 29.23 26.33
N ALA A 1228 25.43 28.33 26.41
CA ALA A 1228 26.84 28.61 26.17
C ALA A 1228 27.30 28.34 24.71
N ALA A 1229 26.65 27.41 24.00
CA ALA A 1229 27.15 26.92 22.71
C ALA A 1229 26.82 27.83 21.51
N LEU A 1230 25.79 28.68 21.61
CA LEU A 1230 25.37 29.62 20.55
C LEU A 1230 26.33 30.81 20.31
N SER A 1231 27.58 30.69 20.74
CA SER A 1231 28.63 31.70 20.56
C SER A 1231 29.65 31.38 19.47
N ASP A 1232 29.54 30.21 18.82
CA ASP A 1232 30.39 29.79 17.69
C ASP A 1232 29.55 29.57 16.42
N PRO A 1233 29.52 30.51 15.46
CA PRO A 1233 28.71 30.41 14.23
C PRO A 1233 29.24 29.43 13.17
N GLY A 1234 30.21 28.57 13.52
CA GLY A 1234 31.03 27.79 12.57
C GLY A 1234 30.90 26.27 12.65
N ARG A 1235 29.80 25.73 13.18
CA ARG A 1235 29.51 24.28 13.19
C ARG A 1235 28.35 23.91 12.27
#